data_AF-A0A917ARZ5-F1
#
_entry.id   AF-A0A917ARZ5-F1
#
_cell.length_a   1.000
_cell.length_b   1.000
_cell.length_c   1.000
_cell.angle_alpha   90.00
_cell.angle_beta   90.00
_cell.angle_gamma   90.00
#
_symmetry.space_group_name_H-M   'P 1'
#
loop_
_entity.id
_entity.type
_entity.pdbx_description
1 polymer ?
#
loop_
_entity_poly.entity_id
_entity_poly.type
_entity_poly.pdbx_seq_one_letter_code
_entity_poly.pdbx_strand_id
1 'polypeptide(L)'
;MLKPLALGAEAGRRAMGLASKVPGADLAAARAVVASGRLVPTTTESALTPGRVRLRTLHEHAATVLFEANPTGSAKLLERLDLETIDDAGYLERLAQRFLKVKEYEAALQMRLRAKEVEPQNPVRWVALARSYQRAAKGGMVRDSVGGLVEGPVAEGEKAQEALQRAAELAPGDPGIGYQLGRFDFDHGQVDEGLDRLQEVTEKHPAYRWLLDYAHRARRPHVLQMERAQRAYEQALALRPTSSVALRGILATGTRAAQDWAGMWESAVVFEASKKRGYARRRELAEQLTPLVTAPDVSAEEAEVVLALLQDAESRGIRLRWVTTSLISYRLQFAGQLRAGFALRRSLAERSLKWLGSSSGGHAGHRQKLLAALSYLGRTQEALELIDPLPWQPSTERGRLRLEKLRADTRLLHGDVQPYLDYSARVREATPLPGEEKMAELIRGKRVAVVGPAETTDELGELIDSYDVVIRTRFQAGFVAENAQRIGRRTDITYYAGRDQGLLAAEGAVAAESGDLQMVVARPLSMDSVRSLLGGETPEWLRVGRHDFAVCFHGAPLGVPRIIYDVLQFDPAEIGLFHADFYAGDQAYSQGYWEAQHVGFGPHSKMNDVITAHDLDFDFQLMQAFAATGRLTAHGASAEVMALEKDEYLRRVEAAPIFPRPDMSQ
;
A
#
# COMPACT_ATOMS: atom_id res chain seq x y z
N MET A 1 -17.35 -10.05 8.77
CA MET A 1 -16.45 -11.04 9.39
C MET A 1 -15.38 -10.41 10.29
N LEU A 2 -14.90 -9.17 10.03
CA LEU A 2 -13.89 -8.54 10.89
C LEU A 2 -14.39 -8.26 12.32
N LYS A 3 -15.63 -7.78 12.50
CA LYS A 3 -16.16 -7.42 13.83
C LYS A 3 -16.26 -8.63 14.79
N PRO A 4 -16.83 -9.80 14.42
CA PRO A 4 -16.82 -10.97 15.29
C PRO A 4 -15.41 -11.50 15.60
N LEU A 5 -14.48 -11.44 14.62
CA LEU A 5 -13.10 -11.89 14.84
C LEU A 5 -12.34 -10.94 15.77
N ALA A 6 -12.53 -9.63 15.64
CA ALA A 6 -11.95 -8.63 16.54
C ALA A 6 -12.49 -8.79 17.97
N LEU A 7 -13.81 -8.94 18.11
CA LEU A 7 -14.45 -9.18 19.41
C LEU A 7 -13.99 -10.52 20.04
N GLY A 8 -13.88 -11.58 19.23
CA GLY A 8 -13.35 -12.87 19.68
C GLY A 8 -11.88 -12.78 20.09
N ALA A 9 -11.07 -12.02 19.36
CA ALA A 9 -9.67 -11.78 19.70
C ALA A 9 -9.51 -11.00 20.99
N GLU A 10 -10.35 -10.00 21.22
CA GLU A 10 -10.36 -9.24 22.47
C GLU A 10 -10.81 -10.10 23.66
N ALA A 11 -11.88 -10.88 23.50
CA ALA A 11 -12.32 -11.83 24.51
C ALA A 11 -11.21 -12.85 24.83
N GLY A 12 -10.53 -13.37 23.79
CA GLY A 12 -9.36 -14.24 23.94
C GLY A 12 -8.22 -13.57 24.71
N ARG A 13 -7.87 -12.32 24.38
CA ARG A 13 -6.86 -11.54 25.12
C ARG A 13 -7.22 -11.34 26.58
N ARG A 14 -8.47 -10.99 26.89
CA ARG A 14 -8.95 -10.83 28.28
C ARG A 14 -8.89 -12.15 29.04
N ALA A 15 -9.33 -13.24 28.41
CA ALA A 15 -9.25 -14.58 29.00
C ALA A 15 -7.79 -14.97 29.30
N MET A 16 -6.87 -14.72 28.36
CA MET A 16 -5.44 -14.96 28.56
C MET A 16 -4.83 -14.10 29.67
N GLY A 17 -5.22 -12.82 29.76
CA GLY A 17 -4.78 -11.92 30.84
C GLY A 17 -5.32 -12.28 32.22
N LEU A 18 -6.47 -12.96 32.30
CA LEU A 18 -6.97 -13.53 33.55
C LEU A 18 -6.24 -14.83 33.88
N ALA A 19 -6.04 -15.70 32.88
CA ALA A 19 -5.33 -16.97 33.06
C ALA A 19 -3.89 -16.75 33.51
N SER A 20 -3.19 -15.72 33.00
CA SER A 20 -1.80 -15.44 33.38
C SER A 20 -1.59 -15.07 34.85
N LYS A 21 -2.66 -14.74 35.58
CA LYS A 21 -2.60 -14.51 37.05
C LYS A 21 -2.47 -15.81 37.84
N VAL A 22 -2.80 -16.96 37.24
CA VAL A 22 -2.65 -18.28 37.87
C VAL A 22 -1.27 -18.83 37.52
N PRO A 23 -0.40 -19.14 38.50
CA PRO A 23 0.94 -19.66 38.24
C PRO A 23 0.92 -20.88 37.30
N GLY A 24 1.60 -20.77 36.16
CA GLY A 24 1.75 -21.84 35.17
C GLY A 24 0.59 -22.00 34.17
N ALA A 25 -0.53 -21.32 34.36
CA ALA A 25 -1.66 -21.39 33.44
C ALA A 25 -1.35 -20.74 32.08
N ASP A 26 -0.48 -19.73 32.05
CA ASP A 26 0.04 -19.12 30.83
C ASP A 26 0.81 -20.14 29.98
N LEU A 27 1.73 -20.90 30.57
CA LEU A 27 2.47 -21.97 29.88
C LEU A 27 1.54 -23.09 29.41
N ALA A 28 0.61 -23.52 30.28
CA ALA A 28 -0.37 -24.55 29.92
C ALA A 28 -1.24 -24.14 28.73
N ALA A 29 -1.70 -22.88 28.71
CA ALA A 29 -2.46 -22.33 27.61
C ALA A 29 -1.65 -22.25 26.31
N ALA A 30 -0.37 -21.82 26.38
CA ALA A 30 0.51 -21.82 25.21
C ALA A 30 0.63 -23.23 24.61
N ARG A 31 0.89 -24.26 25.44
CA ARG A 31 0.96 -25.67 25.02
C ARG A 31 -0.35 -26.15 24.39
N ALA A 32 -1.49 -25.86 25.03
CA ALA A 32 -2.81 -26.23 24.53
C ALA A 32 -3.10 -25.62 23.15
N VAL A 33 -2.73 -24.35 22.95
CA VAL A 33 -2.88 -23.67 21.65
C VAL A 33 -2.04 -24.33 20.56
N VAL A 34 -0.81 -24.76 20.85
CA VAL A 34 0.02 -25.50 19.87
C VAL A 34 -0.58 -26.88 19.58
N ALA A 35 -1.05 -27.59 20.61
CA ALA A 35 -1.62 -28.94 20.49
C ALA A 35 -2.96 -28.96 19.73
N SER A 36 -3.78 -27.91 19.86
CA SER A 36 -5.11 -27.82 19.25
C SER A 36 -5.11 -28.03 17.72
N GLY A 37 -3.99 -27.74 17.05
CA GLY A 37 -3.83 -27.89 15.61
C GLY A 37 -3.51 -29.29 15.11
N ARG A 38 -3.47 -30.34 15.96
CA ARG A 38 -3.01 -31.69 15.54
C ARG A 38 -3.80 -32.27 14.36
N LEU A 39 -5.10 -32.00 14.27
CA LEU A 39 -5.99 -32.49 13.20
C LEU A 39 -6.14 -31.49 12.05
N VAL A 40 -5.44 -30.35 12.11
CA VAL A 40 -5.54 -29.28 11.13
C VAL A 40 -4.21 -29.22 10.39
N PRO A 41 -4.18 -29.49 9.07
CA PRO A 41 -2.92 -29.47 8.35
C PRO A 41 -2.27 -28.08 8.44
N THR A 42 -0.94 -28.04 8.40
CA THR A 42 -0.13 -26.86 8.67
C THR A 42 -0.21 -25.86 7.51
N THR A 43 0.03 -24.56 7.73
CA THR A 43 -0.02 -23.54 6.65
C THR A 43 0.86 -23.90 5.44
N THR A 44 1.99 -24.60 5.66
CA THR A 44 2.88 -25.06 4.59
C THR A 44 2.26 -26.16 3.74
N GLU A 45 1.70 -27.19 4.36
CA GLU A 45 0.93 -28.24 3.65
C GLU A 45 -0.23 -27.64 2.85
N SER A 46 -0.89 -26.63 3.41
CA SER A 46 -1.99 -25.91 2.77
C SER A 46 -1.58 -25.17 1.50
N ALA A 47 -0.33 -24.71 1.45
CA ALA A 47 0.15 -23.92 0.33
C ALA A 47 0.53 -24.79 -0.87
N LEU A 48 0.79 -26.08 -0.63
CA LEU A 48 1.08 -27.07 -1.66
C LEU A 48 -0.20 -27.69 -2.24
N THR A 49 -1.27 -27.79 -1.44
CA THR A 49 -2.58 -28.32 -1.88
C THR A 49 -3.70 -27.30 -1.65
N PRO A 50 -4.01 -26.43 -2.62
CA PRO A 50 -5.07 -25.43 -2.47
C PRO A 50 -6.47 -26.07 -2.52
N GLY A 51 -6.98 -26.55 -1.38
CA GLY A 51 -8.34 -27.09 -1.24
C GLY A 51 -8.82 -27.24 0.21
N ARG A 52 -10.10 -26.90 0.49
CA ARG A 52 -10.83 -26.95 1.79
C ARG A 52 -10.24 -26.11 2.94
N VAL A 53 -10.83 -24.93 3.18
CA VAL A 53 -10.12 -23.83 3.88
C VAL A 53 -10.85 -23.23 5.10
N ARG A 54 -12.18 -23.25 5.20
CA ARG A 54 -12.89 -22.37 6.15
C ARG A 54 -12.69 -22.69 7.64
N LEU A 55 -13.02 -23.90 8.08
CA LEU A 55 -12.87 -24.30 9.49
C LEU A 55 -11.39 -24.26 9.92
N ARG A 56 -10.51 -24.73 9.04
CA ARG A 56 -9.05 -24.67 9.19
C ARG A 56 -8.53 -23.25 9.38
N THR A 57 -8.96 -22.31 8.53
CA THR A 57 -8.52 -20.91 8.61
C THR A 57 -9.03 -20.24 9.88
N LEU A 58 -10.25 -20.58 10.30
CA LEU A 58 -10.80 -20.05 11.55
C LEU A 58 -10.01 -20.56 12.77
N HIS A 59 -9.74 -21.87 12.82
CA HIS A 59 -8.93 -22.48 13.88
C HIS A 59 -7.53 -21.86 13.93
N GLU A 60 -6.85 -21.79 12.79
CA GLU A 60 -5.50 -21.23 12.70
C GLU A 60 -5.44 -19.76 13.13
N HIS A 61 -6.46 -18.98 12.76
CA HIS A 61 -6.57 -17.58 13.19
C HIS A 61 -6.80 -17.48 14.70
N ALA A 62 -7.71 -18.28 15.26
CA ALA A 62 -7.97 -18.30 16.69
C ALA A 62 -6.73 -18.70 17.50
N ALA A 63 -6.05 -19.77 17.09
CA ALA A 63 -4.82 -20.25 17.72
C ALA A 63 -3.70 -19.19 17.65
N THR A 64 -3.52 -18.54 16.51
CA THR A 64 -2.55 -17.44 16.36
C THR A 64 -2.86 -16.30 17.34
N VAL A 65 -4.11 -15.85 17.37
CA VAL A 65 -4.54 -14.73 18.23
C VAL A 65 -4.35 -15.07 19.71
N LEU A 66 -4.70 -16.28 20.14
CA LEU A 66 -4.52 -16.70 21.53
C LEU A 66 -3.04 -16.83 21.92
N PHE A 67 -2.20 -17.28 20.98
CA PHE A 67 -0.75 -17.37 21.21
C PHE A 67 -0.10 -15.98 21.30
N GLU A 68 -0.41 -15.07 20.38
CA GLU A 68 0.04 -13.67 20.41
C GLU A 68 -0.44 -12.92 21.65
N ALA A 69 -1.62 -13.28 22.16
CA ALA A 69 -2.18 -12.74 23.39
C ALA A 69 -1.48 -13.22 24.67
N ASN A 70 -0.56 -14.19 24.57
CA ASN A 70 0.08 -14.85 25.70
C ASN A 70 1.62 -14.78 25.62
N PRO A 71 2.21 -13.57 25.62
CA PRO A 71 3.66 -13.40 25.44
C PRO A 71 4.47 -14.10 26.54
N THR A 72 4.00 -14.06 27.79
CA THR A 72 4.67 -14.72 28.93
C THR A 72 4.66 -16.24 28.78
N GLY A 73 3.50 -16.82 28.42
CA GLY A 73 3.39 -18.26 28.19
C GLY A 73 4.20 -18.75 26.99
N SER A 74 4.27 -17.96 25.91
CA SER A 74 5.13 -18.30 24.76
C SER A 74 6.62 -18.23 25.11
N ALA A 75 7.05 -17.24 25.89
CA ALA A 75 8.45 -17.13 26.32
C ALA A 75 8.85 -18.30 27.24
N LYS A 76 8.04 -18.61 28.25
CA LYS A 76 8.24 -19.78 29.14
C LYS A 76 8.20 -21.10 28.38
N LEU A 77 7.37 -21.19 27.35
CA LEU A 77 7.33 -22.38 26.49
C LEU A 77 8.66 -22.51 25.77
N LEU A 78 9.16 -21.45 25.13
CA LEU A 78 10.43 -21.44 24.41
C LEU A 78 11.61 -21.85 25.31
N GLU A 79 11.71 -21.27 26.51
CA GLU A 79 12.77 -21.57 27.49
C GLU A 79 12.81 -23.04 27.91
N ARG A 80 11.65 -23.73 27.92
CA ARG A 80 11.52 -25.12 28.37
C ARG A 80 11.50 -26.14 27.23
N LEU A 81 11.61 -25.70 25.98
CA LEU A 81 11.62 -26.61 24.84
C LEU A 81 13.02 -27.20 24.69
N ASP A 82 13.10 -28.53 24.76
CA ASP A 82 14.25 -29.29 24.30
C ASP A 82 13.93 -29.88 22.92
N LEU A 83 14.42 -29.22 21.86
CA LEU A 83 14.10 -29.59 20.49
C LEU A 83 14.63 -30.98 20.10
N GLU A 84 15.73 -31.43 20.71
CA GLU A 84 16.35 -32.72 20.40
C GLU A 84 15.49 -33.91 20.83
N THR A 85 14.60 -33.69 21.80
CA THR A 85 13.68 -34.73 22.32
C THR A 85 12.38 -34.85 21.53
N ILE A 86 12.15 -33.99 20.54
CA ILE A 86 10.89 -33.94 19.79
C ILE A 86 11.04 -34.65 18.45
N ASP A 87 10.36 -35.79 18.33
CA ASP A 87 10.35 -36.63 17.11
C ASP A 87 9.04 -36.52 16.30
N ASP A 88 8.17 -35.55 16.62
CA ASP A 88 6.97 -35.21 15.82
C ASP A 88 7.26 -33.96 14.99
N ALA A 89 7.64 -34.15 13.72
CA ALA A 89 7.88 -33.06 12.77
C ALA A 89 6.64 -32.17 12.53
N GLY A 90 5.44 -32.72 12.66
CA GLY A 90 4.19 -31.96 12.58
C GLY A 90 3.99 -31.04 13.78
N TYR A 91 4.36 -31.49 14.99
CA TYR A 91 4.36 -30.64 16.19
C TYR A 91 5.39 -29.52 16.10
N LEU A 92 6.60 -29.82 15.62
CA LEU A 92 7.64 -28.83 15.36
C LEU A 92 7.19 -27.75 14.37
N GLU A 93 6.51 -28.12 13.28
CA GLU A 93 5.96 -27.14 12.33
C GLU A 93 4.87 -26.26 12.95
N ARG A 94 4.01 -26.82 13.83
CA ARG A 94 3.02 -26.02 14.55
C ARG A 94 3.68 -25.05 15.53
N LEU A 95 4.73 -25.47 16.24
CA LEU A 95 5.53 -24.59 17.09
C LEU A 95 6.14 -23.46 16.26
N ALA A 96 6.86 -23.79 15.18
CA ALA A 96 7.50 -22.83 14.29
C ALA A 96 6.51 -21.79 13.75
N GLN A 97 5.32 -22.22 13.34
CA GLN A 97 4.27 -21.30 12.88
C GLN A 97 3.81 -20.31 13.94
N ARG A 98 3.74 -20.72 15.21
CA ARG A 98 3.33 -19.87 16.33
C ARG A 98 4.43 -18.89 16.72
N PHE A 99 5.67 -19.37 16.82
CA PHE A 99 6.83 -18.53 17.12
C PHE A 99 7.12 -17.50 16.01
N LEU A 100 6.87 -17.85 14.74
CA LEU A 100 6.93 -16.91 13.63
C LEU A 100 5.92 -15.75 13.76
N LYS A 101 4.76 -15.96 14.40
CA LYS A 101 3.73 -14.93 14.61
C LYS A 101 4.10 -13.94 15.71
N VAL A 102 4.79 -14.42 16.75
CA VAL A 102 5.37 -13.58 17.80
C VAL A 102 6.78 -13.07 17.45
N LYS A 103 7.21 -13.29 16.20
CA LYS A 103 8.49 -12.81 15.64
C LYS A 103 9.74 -13.40 16.31
N GLU A 104 9.65 -14.60 16.86
CA GLU A 104 10.82 -15.38 17.25
C GLU A 104 11.29 -16.20 16.04
N TYR A 105 11.98 -15.50 15.13
CA TYR A 105 12.39 -15.99 13.82
C TYR A 105 13.41 -17.13 13.93
N GLU A 106 14.41 -16.93 14.78
CA GLU A 106 15.52 -17.85 15.03
C GLU A 106 14.99 -19.15 15.65
N ALA A 107 14.10 -19.04 16.65
CA ALA A 107 13.45 -20.21 17.26
C ALA A 107 12.61 -21.00 16.24
N ALA A 108 11.83 -20.31 15.41
CA ALA A 108 11.04 -20.94 14.36
C ALA A 108 11.92 -21.61 13.29
N LEU A 109 13.10 -21.05 12.99
CA LEU A 109 14.09 -21.66 12.12
C LEU A 109 14.65 -22.96 12.73
N GLN A 110 15.08 -22.95 13.99
CA GLN A 110 15.60 -24.15 14.67
C GLN A 110 14.56 -25.28 14.74
N MET A 111 13.30 -24.95 15.03
CA MET A 111 12.21 -25.95 15.02
C MET A 111 12.03 -26.62 13.65
N ARG A 112 12.21 -25.87 12.54
CA ARG A 112 12.10 -26.40 11.18
C ARG A 112 13.34 -27.15 10.72
N LEU A 113 14.52 -26.77 11.20
CA LEU A 113 15.74 -27.56 11.00
C LEU A 113 15.58 -28.96 11.62
N ARG A 114 15.11 -29.03 12.87
CA ARG A 114 14.79 -30.30 13.53
C ARG A 114 13.68 -31.07 12.81
N ALA A 115 12.61 -30.40 12.38
CA ALA A 115 11.53 -31.06 11.64
C ALA A 115 12.02 -31.70 10.33
N LYS A 116 12.99 -31.05 9.66
CA LYS A 116 13.68 -31.59 8.47
C LYS A 116 14.58 -32.78 8.84
N GLU A 117 15.21 -32.82 10.01
CA GLU A 117 16.00 -33.99 10.46
C GLU A 117 15.14 -35.21 10.77
N VAL A 118 13.96 -34.98 11.37
CA VAL A 118 13.00 -36.04 11.68
C VAL A 118 12.38 -36.63 10.40
N GLU A 119 12.05 -35.79 9.41
CA GLU A 119 11.45 -36.22 8.13
C GLU A 119 12.22 -35.67 6.90
N PRO A 120 13.45 -36.13 6.63
CA PRO A 120 14.31 -35.53 5.59
C PRO A 120 13.85 -35.79 4.16
N GLN A 121 13.01 -36.81 3.96
CA GLN A 121 12.46 -37.17 2.65
C GLN A 121 11.10 -36.50 2.38
N ASN A 122 10.57 -35.72 3.33
CA ASN A 122 9.30 -35.04 3.15
C ASN A 122 9.51 -33.63 2.53
N PRO A 123 9.11 -33.39 1.27
CA PRO A 123 9.33 -32.11 0.61
C PRO A 123 8.66 -30.93 1.32
N VAL A 124 7.57 -31.17 2.06
CA VAL A 124 6.88 -30.13 2.85
C VAL A 124 7.82 -29.51 3.90
N ARG A 125 8.72 -30.31 4.50
CA ARG A 125 9.66 -29.85 5.53
C ARG A 125 10.69 -28.89 4.94
N TRP A 126 11.18 -29.21 3.76
CA TRP A 126 12.10 -28.36 3.01
C TRP A 126 11.46 -27.04 2.58
N VAL A 127 10.20 -27.07 2.12
CA VAL A 127 9.44 -25.84 1.83
C VAL A 127 9.21 -25.00 3.10
N ALA A 128 8.90 -25.64 4.23
CA ALA A 128 8.72 -24.94 5.51
C ALA A 128 10.04 -24.29 5.96
N LEU A 129 11.16 -25.00 5.83
CA LEU A 129 12.49 -24.53 6.16
C LEU A 129 12.89 -23.33 5.28
N ALA A 130 12.69 -23.41 3.97
CA ALA A 130 12.96 -22.29 3.06
C ALA A 130 12.21 -21.01 3.47
N ARG A 131 10.96 -21.13 3.92
CA ARG A 131 10.17 -19.99 4.42
C ARG A 131 10.71 -19.41 5.72
N SER A 132 11.35 -20.22 6.56
CA SER A 132 12.08 -19.71 7.73
C SER A 132 13.37 -19.02 7.32
N TYR A 133 14.11 -19.52 6.33
CA TYR A 133 15.29 -18.82 5.83
C TYR A 133 14.94 -17.46 5.22
N GLN A 134 13.80 -17.31 4.55
CA GLN A 134 13.29 -15.99 4.11
C GLN A 134 12.99 -15.02 5.26
N ARG A 135 12.99 -15.49 6.52
CA ARG A 135 12.76 -14.71 7.73
C ARG A 135 13.59 -15.28 8.89
N ALA A 136 14.90 -15.35 8.69
CA ALA A 136 15.80 -16.12 9.53
C ALA A 136 16.11 -15.44 10.87
N ALA A 137 16.29 -14.12 10.83
CA ALA A 137 16.71 -13.33 11.98
C ALA A 137 15.98 -11.98 12.07
N LYS A 138 16.11 -11.28 13.19
CA LYS A 138 15.69 -9.86 13.34
C LYS A 138 16.70 -8.90 12.70
N GLY A 139 16.34 -7.62 12.53
CA GLY A 139 17.24 -6.57 12.03
C GLY A 139 17.06 -6.14 10.56
N GLY A 140 16.11 -6.74 9.84
CA GLY A 140 15.73 -6.29 8.49
C GLY A 140 14.76 -5.11 8.54
N MET A 141 14.35 -4.59 7.38
CA MET A 141 13.38 -3.50 7.29
C MET A 141 12.16 -3.90 6.45
N VAL A 142 10.96 -3.70 6.99
CA VAL A 142 9.70 -4.00 6.31
C VAL A 142 8.76 -2.80 6.31
N ARG A 143 7.92 -2.70 5.28
CA ARG A 143 6.90 -1.65 5.19
C ARG A 143 5.67 -1.97 6.04
N ASP A 144 5.36 -1.08 6.96
CA ASP A 144 4.12 -0.97 7.70
C ASP A 144 3.17 0.02 7.02
N SER A 145 1.88 -0.28 6.95
CA SER A 145 0.88 0.58 6.29
C SER A 145 0.55 1.87 7.04
N VAL A 146 1.04 2.03 8.28
CA VAL A 146 0.85 3.23 9.10
C VAL A 146 2.21 3.79 9.49
N GLY A 147 3.06 2.96 10.12
CA GLY A 147 4.37 3.39 10.63
C GLY A 147 5.46 3.56 9.57
N GLY A 148 5.22 3.18 8.31
CA GLY A 148 6.22 3.15 7.25
C GLY A 148 7.28 2.06 7.47
N LEU A 149 8.54 2.35 7.19
CA LEU A 149 9.64 1.40 7.40
C LEU A 149 9.87 1.15 8.88
N VAL A 150 9.74 -0.11 9.28
CA VAL A 150 9.95 -0.60 10.64
C VAL A 150 10.84 -1.83 10.64
N GLU A 151 11.43 -2.14 11.78
CA GLU A 151 12.21 -3.36 11.95
C GLU A 151 11.38 -4.62 11.62
N GLY A 152 12.01 -5.52 10.89
CA GLY A 152 11.47 -6.77 10.39
C GLY A 152 12.54 -7.86 10.28
N PRO A 153 12.23 -8.97 9.61
CA PRO A 153 13.17 -10.06 9.50
C PRO A 153 14.22 -9.84 8.40
N VAL A 154 15.38 -10.46 8.55
CA VAL A 154 16.44 -10.63 7.54
C VAL A 154 16.27 -11.98 6.85
N ALA A 155 16.55 -12.06 5.55
CA ALA A 155 16.48 -13.28 4.76
C ALA A 155 17.88 -13.90 4.53
N GLU A 156 17.96 -15.23 4.60
CA GLU A 156 19.09 -16.05 4.16
C GLU A 156 18.76 -16.67 2.79
N GLY A 157 18.88 -15.86 1.73
CA GLY A 157 18.42 -16.19 0.38
C GLY A 157 18.99 -17.49 -0.18
N GLU A 158 20.31 -17.67 -0.14
CA GLU A 158 20.99 -18.87 -0.69
C GLU A 158 20.47 -20.16 -0.03
N LYS A 159 20.39 -20.20 1.30
CA LYS A 159 19.86 -21.37 2.01
C LYS A 159 18.38 -21.61 1.76
N ALA A 160 17.60 -20.54 1.56
CA ALA A 160 16.21 -20.66 1.16
C ALA A 160 16.07 -21.29 -0.24
N GLN A 161 16.94 -20.91 -1.17
CA GLN A 161 17.01 -21.48 -2.53
C GLN A 161 17.39 -22.95 -2.49
N GLU A 162 18.46 -23.30 -1.77
CA GLU A 162 18.91 -24.69 -1.59
C GLU A 162 17.80 -25.58 -1.03
N ALA A 163 17.08 -25.09 -0.01
CA ALA A 163 15.98 -25.83 0.58
C ALA A 163 14.81 -26.03 -0.40
N LEU A 164 14.48 -25.03 -1.24
CA LEU A 164 13.44 -25.17 -2.27
C LEU A 164 13.86 -26.11 -3.39
N GLN A 165 15.12 -26.04 -3.83
CA GLN A 165 15.66 -26.94 -4.85
C GLN A 165 15.60 -28.40 -4.35
N ARG A 166 15.98 -28.62 -3.09
CA ARG A 166 15.87 -29.95 -2.47
C ARG A 166 14.42 -30.45 -2.40
N ALA A 167 13.46 -29.57 -2.11
CA ALA A 167 12.05 -29.94 -2.15
C ALA A 167 11.63 -30.38 -3.57
N ALA A 168 12.09 -29.68 -4.61
CA ALA A 168 11.78 -30.01 -6.01
C ALA A 168 12.42 -31.33 -6.47
N GLU A 169 13.60 -31.67 -5.98
CA GLU A 169 14.23 -32.99 -6.22
C GLU A 169 13.43 -34.13 -5.60
N LEU A 170 12.88 -33.92 -4.40
CA LEU A 170 12.11 -34.94 -3.67
C LEU A 170 10.70 -35.15 -4.24
N ALA A 171 10.13 -34.14 -4.89
CA ALA A 171 8.81 -34.21 -5.52
C ALA A 171 8.81 -33.46 -6.87
N PRO A 172 9.45 -34.05 -7.90
CA PRO A 172 9.56 -33.41 -9.21
C PRO A 172 8.18 -33.24 -9.85
N GLY A 173 7.92 -32.04 -10.36
CA GLY A 173 6.64 -31.70 -10.99
C GLY A 173 5.50 -31.38 -10.02
N ASP A 174 5.73 -31.34 -8.70
CA ASP A 174 4.71 -30.85 -7.77
C ASP A 174 4.41 -29.36 -8.02
N PRO A 175 3.15 -28.99 -8.35
CA PRO A 175 2.83 -27.62 -8.70
C PRO A 175 2.93 -26.66 -7.51
N GLY A 176 2.74 -27.16 -6.28
CA GLY A 176 2.92 -26.38 -5.07
C GLY A 176 4.36 -25.95 -4.85
N ILE A 177 5.31 -26.85 -5.11
CA ILE A 177 6.75 -26.58 -5.02
C ILE A 177 7.18 -25.66 -6.15
N GLY A 178 6.76 -25.94 -7.39
CA GLY A 178 7.01 -25.05 -8.54
C GLY A 178 6.51 -23.63 -8.30
N TYR A 179 5.33 -23.48 -7.66
CA TYR A 179 4.81 -22.19 -7.22
C TYR A 179 5.67 -21.52 -6.14
N GLN A 180 6.22 -22.27 -5.16
CA GLN A 180 7.11 -21.66 -4.16
C GLN A 180 8.45 -21.21 -4.76
N LEU A 181 9.01 -21.99 -5.68
CA LEU A 181 10.21 -21.60 -6.44
C LEU A 181 9.96 -20.32 -7.22
N GLY A 182 8.88 -20.24 -8.00
CA GLY A 182 8.62 -19.04 -8.82
C GLY A 182 8.38 -17.79 -7.99
N ARG A 183 7.78 -17.92 -6.79
CA ARG A 183 7.69 -16.82 -5.84
C ARG A 183 9.06 -16.41 -5.30
N PHE A 184 9.90 -17.38 -4.97
CA PHE A 184 11.22 -17.13 -4.44
C PHE A 184 12.10 -16.42 -5.48
N ASP A 185 12.18 -16.98 -6.69
CA ASP A 185 12.92 -16.45 -7.83
C ASP A 185 12.53 -14.97 -8.07
N PHE A 186 11.22 -14.69 -8.12
CA PHE A 186 10.70 -13.33 -8.25
C PHE A 186 11.11 -12.41 -7.09
N ASP A 187 10.95 -12.87 -5.85
CA ASP A 187 11.23 -12.06 -4.65
C ASP A 187 12.73 -11.78 -4.48
N HIS A 188 13.61 -12.54 -5.15
CA HIS A 188 15.08 -12.45 -5.05
C HIS A 188 15.76 -12.02 -6.35
N GLY A 189 15.04 -11.27 -7.20
CA GLY A 189 15.63 -10.55 -8.34
C GLY A 189 15.55 -11.26 -9.68
N GLN A 190 15.21 -12.55 -9.72
CA GLN A 190 14.92 -13.29 -10.96
C GLN A 190 13.46 -13.06 -11.38
N VAL A 191 13.15 -11.80 -11.66
CA VAL A 191 11.76 -11.31 -11.84
C VAL A 191 11.05 -12.04 -12.99
N ASP A 192 11.67 -12.11 -14.17
CA ASP A 192 11.03 -12.68 -15.37
C ASP A 192 10.90 -14.21 -15.26
N GLU A 193 11.97 -14.91 -14.88
CA GLU A 193 11.97 -16.37 -14.69
C GLU A 193 10.95 -16.80 -13.63
N GLY A 194 10.90 -16.06 -12.52
CA GLY A 194 9.92 -16.29 -11.46
C GLY A 194 8.48 -16.09 -11.94
N LEU A 195 8.20 -15.05 -12.73
CA LEU A 195 6.87 -14.81 -13.30
C LEU A 195 6.46 -15.88 -14.29
N ASP A 196 7.34 -16.27 -15.21
CA ASP A 196 7.03 -17.30 -16.21
C ASP A 196 6.75 -18.64 -15.54
N ARG A 197 7.53 -19.01 -14.52
CA ARG A 197 7.27 -20.21 -13.71
C ARG A 197 5.91 -20.14 -12.99
N LEU A 198 5.57 -18.98 -12.41
CA LEU A 198 4.27 -18.79 -11.76
C LEU A 198 3.11 -18.87 -12.75
N GLN A 199 3.29 -18.31 -13.94
CA GLN A 199 2.32 -18.38 -15.02
C GLN A 199 2.08 -19.83 -15.43
N GLU A 200 3.15 -20.58 -15.75
CA GLU A 200 3.05 -21.99 -16.14
C GLU A 200 2.31 -22.83 -15.09
N VAL A 201 2.63 -22.64 -13.81
CA VAL A 201 1.96 -23.37 -12.72
C VAL A 201 0.48 -23.00 -12.64
N THR A 202 0.13 -21.72 -12.76
CA THR A 202 -1.26 -21.27 -12.65
C THR A 202 -2.11 -21.61 -13.88
N GLU A 203 -1.50 -21.75 -15.06
CA GLU A 203 -2.16 -22.23 -16.27
C GLU A 203 -2.49 -23.73 -16.18
N LYS A 204 -1.55 -24.55 -15.69
CA LYS A 204 -1.75 -25.99 -15.52
C LYS A 204 -2.65 -26.33 -14.33
N HIS A 205 -2.54 -25.55 -13.25
CA HIS A 205 -3.24 -25.78 -11.99
C HIS A 205 -3.87 -24.49 -11.47
N PRO A 206 -4.99 -24.04 -12.07
CA PRO A 206 -5.63 -22.77 -11.71
C PRO A 206 -6.23 -22.85 -10.30
N ALA A 207 -5.50 -22.28 -9.34
CA ALA A 207 -5.96 -22.13 -7.97
C ALA A 207 -6.18 -20.65 -7.66
N TYR A 208 -7.36 -20.32 -7.11
CA TYR A 208 -7.76 -18.95 -6.77
C TYR A 208 -6.66 -18.14 -6.04
N ARG A 209 -5.97 -18.74 -5.07
CA ARG A 209 -4.92 -18.04 -4.30
C ARG A 209 -3.65 -17.82 -5.11
N TRP A 210 -3.28 -18.77 -5.96
CA TRP A 210 -2.08 -18.68 -6.79
C TRP A 210 -2.27 -17.69 -7.93
N LEU A 211 -3.45 -17.70 -8.58
CA LEU A 211 -3.83 -16.70 -9.59
C LEU A 211 -3.78 -15.27 -9.04
N LEU A 212 -4.30 -15.04 -7.81
CA LEU A 212 -4.20 -13.73 -7.19
C LEU A 212 -2.75 -13.29 -6.92
N ASP A 213 -1.90 -14.22 -6.47
CA ASP A 213 -0.50 -13.91 -6.17
C ASP A 213 0.31 -13.64 -7.45
N TYR A 214 0.14 -14.47 -8.49
CA TYR A 214 0.69 -14.23 -9.82
C TYR A 214 0.24 -12.86 -10.35
N ALA A 215 -1.07 -12.58 -10.36
CA ALA A 215 -1.60 -11.30 -10.81
C ALA A 215 -1.05 -10.11 -10.02
N HIS A 216 -0.87 -10.25 -8.70
CA HIS A 216 -0.26 -9.21 -7.86
C HIS A 216 1.19 -8.93 -8.21
N ARG A 217 1.96 -9.95 -8.61
CA ARG A 217 3.36 -9.83 -9.03
C ARG A 217 3.47 -9.26 -10.44
N ALA A 218 2.69 -9.78 -11.38
CA ALA A 218 2.64 -9.32 -12.77
C ALA A 218 2.29 -7.82 -12.90
N ARG A 219 1.46 -7.28 -11.99
CA ARG A 219 1.10 -5.84 -11.99
C ARG A 219 2.07 -4.92 -11.23
N ARG A 220 3.19 -5.42 -10.70
CA ARG A 220 4.13 -4.57 -9.91
C ARG A 220 4.67 -3.43 -10.79
N PRO A 221 4.99 -2.25 -10.21
CA PRO A 221 5.48 -1.10 -10.97
C PRO A 221 6.75 -1.32 -11.80
N HIS A 222 7.60 -2.29 -11.43
CA HIS A 222 8.81 -2.65 -12.18
C HIS A 222 8.59 -3.82 -13.16
N VAL A 223 7.38 -4.39 -13.23
CA VAL A 223 7.02 -5.51 -14.13
C VAL A 223 6.05 -5.04 -15.20
N LEU A 224 4.96 -4.39 -14.78
CA LEU A 224 3.94 -3.78 -15.64
C LEU A 224 3.28 -4.70 -16.69
N GLN A 225 3.23 -6.02 -16.47
CA GLN A 225 2.51 -6.97 -17.32
C GLN A 225 0.99 -6.94 -17.01
N MET A 226 0.36 -5.79 -17.27
CA MET A 226 -1.01 -5.48 -16.82
C MET A 226 -2.08 -6.40 -17.42
N GLU A 227 -1.93 -6.80 -18.67
CA GLU A 227 -2.88 -7.65 -19.40
C GLU A 227 -2.82 -9.10 -18.90
N ARG A 228 -1.60 -9.59 -18.61
CA ARG A 228 -1.40 -10.90 -17.97
C ARG A 228 -2.00 -10.90 -16.55
N ALA A 229 -1.76 -9.83 -15.79
CA ALA A 229 -2.32 -9.66 -14.46
C ALA A 229 -3.85 -9.60 -14.48
N GLN A 230 -4.44 -8.85 -15.42
CA GLN A 230 -5.89 -8.72 -15.56
C GLN A 230 -6.55 -10.07 -15.85
N ARG A 231 -6.05 -10.81 -16.83
CA ARG A 231 -6.56 -12.15 -17.17
C ARG A 231 -6.53 -13.10 -15.97
N ALA A 232 -5.45 -13.09 -15.20
CA ALA A 232 -5.34 -13.89 -13.98
C ALA A 232 -6.35 -13.48 -12.89
N TYR A 233 -6.64 -12.17 -12.74
CA TYR A 233 -7.70 -11.73 -11.83
C TYR A 233 -9.10 -12.13 -12.31
N GLU A 234 -9.37 -12.06 -13.61
CA GLU A 234 -10.64 -12.51 -14.21
C GLU A 234 -10.86 -14.01 -13.97
N GLN A 235 -9.83 -14.83 -14.22
CA GLN A 235 -9.85 -16.26 -13.89
C GLN A 235 -10.08 -16.50 -12.39
N ALA A 236 -9.41 -15.72 -11.52
CA ALA A 236 -9.62 -15.82 -10.08
C ALA A 236 -11.06 -15.42 -9.67
N LEU A 237 -11.65 -14.41 -10.32
CA LEU A 237 -13.04 -14.03 -10.09
C LEU A 237 -14.01 -15.10 -10.59
N ALA A 238 -13.73 -15.74 -11.72
CA ALA A 238 -14.53 -16.87 -12.23
C ALA A 238 -14.54 -18.04 -11.24
N LEU A 239 -13.37 -18.41 -10.67
CA LEU A 239 -13.28 -19.43 -9.62
C LEU A 239 -13.99 -19.02 -8.33
N ARG A 240 -14.04 -17.73 -8.01
CA ARG A 240 -14.68 -17.21 -6.80
C ARG A 240 -15.40 -15.87 -7.06
N PRO A 241 -16.65 -15.90 -7.57
CA PRO A 241 -17.40 -14.69 -7.95
C PRO A 241 -17.70 -13.73 -6.78
N THR A 242 -17.47 -14.16 -5.55
CA THR A 242 -17.64 -13.34 -4.33
C THR A 242 -16.37 -12.56 -3.97
N SER A 243 -15.27 -12.68 -4.72
CA SER A 243 -13.98 -12.10 -4.37
C SER A 243 -13.90 -10.61 -4.73
N SER A 244 -13.97 -9.77 -3.70
CA SER A 244 -13.67 -8.34 -3.85
C SER A 244 -12.19 -8.06 -4.08
N VAL A 245 -11.30 -9.02 -3.83
CA VAL A 245 -9.86 -8.87 -4.10
C VAL A 245 -9.60 -9.05 -5.59
N ALA A 246 -10.19 -10.07 -6.20
CA ALA A 246 -10.08 -10.32 -7.64
C ALA A 246 -10.67 -9.14 -8.42
N LEU A 247 -11.91 -8.72 -8.13
CA LEU A 247 -12.51 -7.58 -8.85
C LEU A 247 -11.70 -6.29 -8.68
N ARG A 248 -11.20 -5.96 -7.48
CA ARG A 248 -10.30 -4.79 -7.32
C ARG A 248 -9.02 -4.91 -8.14
N GLY A 249 -8.50 -6.13 -8.30
CA GLY A 249 -7.39 -6.42 -9.18
C GLY A 249 -7.73 -6.08 -10.64
N ILE A 250 -8.86 -6.59 -11.14
CA ILE A 250 -9.38 -6.29 -12.49
C ILE A 250 -9.51 -4.78 -12.69
N LEU A 251 -10.10 -4.06 -11.73
CA LEU A 251 -10.22 -2.60 -11.84
C LEU A 251 -8.84 -1.93 -11.89
N ALA A 252 -7.94 -2.30 -10.97
CA ALA A 252 -6.63 -1.68 -10.90
C ALA A 252 -5.77 -1.92 -12.15
N THR A 253 -5.86 -3.10 -12.77
CA THR A 253 -5.13 -3.41 -14.02
C THR A 253 -5.86 -2.83 -15.23
N GLY A 254 -7.18 -3.00 -15.33
CA GLY A 254 -7.98 -2.58 -16.48
C GLY A 254 -7.98 -1.07 -16.70
N THR A 255 -8.04 -0.26 -15.63
CA THR A 255 -7.93 1.20 -15.73
C THR A 255 -6.54 1.69 -16.14
N ARG A 256 -5.52 0.81 -16.08
CA ARG A 256 -4.12 1.10 -16.46
C ARG A 256 -3.71 0.45 -17.78
N ALA A 257 -4.45 -0.54 -18.25
CA ALA A 257 -4.19 -1.30 -19.47
C ALA A 257 -5.05 -0.74 -20.61
N ALA A 258 -5.82 -1.59 -21.29
CA ALA A 258 -6.67 -1.25 -22.42
C ALA A 258 -7.90 -0.37 -22.09
N GLN A 259 -8.24 -0.19 -20.81
CA GLN A 259 -9.45 0.53 -20.37
C GLN A 259 -10.75 -0.03 -20.98
N ASP A 260 -10.85 -1.36 -21.08
CA ASP A 260 -12.09 -2.05 -21.47
C ASP A 260 -13.17 -1.91 -20.38
N TRP A 261 -13.90 -0.79 -20.44
CA TRP A 261 -14.96 -0.45 -19.50
C TRP A 261 -16.10 -1.48 -19.52
N ALA A 262 -16.40 -2.04 -20.70
CA ALA A 262 -17.41 -3.08 -20.85
C ALA A 262 -17.00 -4.36 -20.11
N GLY A 263 -15.79 -4.90 -20.37
CA GLY A 263 -15.29 -6.09 -19.71
C GLY A 263 -15.13 -5.92 -18.19
N MET A 264 -14.69 -4.75 -17.72
CA MET A 264 -14.64 -4.43 -16.30
C MET A 264 -16.05 -4.38 -15.67
N TRP A 265 -17.04 -3.82 -16.37
CA TRP A 265 -18.42 -3.77 -15.93
C TRP A 265 -19.07 -5.17 -15.88
N GLU A 266 -18.85 -6.00 -16.90
CA GLU A 266 -19.30 -7.40 -16.92
C GLU A 266 -18.78 -8.17 -15.71
N SER A 267 -17.48 -8.02 -15.40
CA SER A 267 -16.87 -8.58 -14.20
C SER A 267 -17.54 -8.08 -12.91
N ALA A 268 -17.92 -6.81 -12.86
CA ALA A 268 -18.63 -6.23 -11.72
C ALA A 268 -20.07 -6.74 -11.60
N VAL A 269 -20.76 -6.99 -12.71
CA VAL A 269 -22.10 -7.61 -12.75
C VAL A 269 -22.05 -9.05 -12.26
N VAL A 270 -21.09 -9.86 -12.74
CA VAL A 270 -20.84 -11.24 -12.24
C VAL A 270 -20.56 -11.23 -10.75
N PHE A 271 -19.73 -10.29 -10.31
CA PHE A 271 -19.50 -10.08 -8.89
C PHE A 271 -20.83 -9.83 -8.19
N GLU A 272 -21.63 -8.83 -8.57
CA GLU A 272 -22.91 -8.46 -7.90
C GLU A 272 -23.94 -9.59 -7.88
N ALA A 273 -23.94 -10.42 -8.92
CA ALA A 273 -24.77 -11.61 -9.04
C ALA A 273 -24.43 -12.70 -8.02
N SER A 274 -23.18 -12.78 -7.55
CA SER A 274 -22.71 -13.81 -6.62
C SER A 274 -23.41 -13.81 -5.25
N LYS A 275 -24.16 -12.76 -4.91
CA LYS A 275 -24.88 -12.63 -3.63
C LYS A 275 -26.39 -12.81 -3.83
N LYS A 276 -26.92 -13.96 -3.43
CA LYS A 276 -28.36 -14.30 -3.54
C LYS A 276 -29.29 -13.23 -2.96
N ARG A 277 -29.00 -12.71 -1.75
CA ARG A 277 -29.84 -11.70 -1.09
C ARG A 277 -29.80 -10.39 -1.87
N GLY A 278 -30.97 -9.90 -2.30
CA GLY A 278 -31.12 -8.66 -3.05
C GLY A 278 -30.57 -8.70 -4.47
N TYR A 279 -30.33 -9.91 -5.01
CA TYR A 279 -29.79 -10.10 -6.36
C TYR A 279 -30.63 -9.40 -7.44
N ALA A 280 -31.94 -9.73 -7.53
CA ALA A 280 -32.82 -9.21 -8.57
C ALA A 280 -32.79 -7.67 -8.65
N ARG A 281 -32.93 -6.99 -7.50
CA ARG A 281 -32.89 -5.53 -7.41
C ARG A 281 -31.54 -4.93 -7.79
N ARG A 282 -30.42 -5.58 -7.43
CA ARG A 282 -29.09 -5.12 -7.84
C ARG A 282 -28.81 -5.38 -9.32
N ARG A 283 -29.37 -6.47 -9.88
CA ARG A 283 -29.28 -6.79 -11.29
C ARG A 283 -30.02 -5.76 -12.13
N GLU A 284 -31.24 -5.43 -11.75
CA GLU A 284 -32.05 -4.38 -12.38
C GLU A 284 -31.32 -3.02 -12.36
N LEU A 285 -30.78 -2.63 -11.21
CA LEU A 285 -29.96 -1.40 -11.12
C LEU A 285 -28.71 -1.48 -12.01
N ALA A 286 -28.04 -2.63 -12.05
CA ALA A 286 -26.86 -2.80 -12.92
C ALA A 286 -27.24 -2.74 -14.41
N GLU A 287 -28.37 -3.32 -14.81
CA GLU A 287 -28.89 -3.24 -16.18
C GLU A 287 -29.18 -1.78 -16.59
N GLN A 288 -29.75 -0.97 -15.70
CA GLN A 288 -29.97 0.46 -15.93
C GLN A 288 -28.67 1.25 -16.06
N LEU A 289 -27.65 0.90 -15.27
CA LEU A 289 -26.35 1.56 -15.29
C LEU A 289 -25.45 1.11 -16.44
N THR A 290 -25.65 -0.08 -17.01
CA THR A 290 -24.82 -0.61 -18.11
C THR A 290 -24.58 0.41 -19.22
N PRO A 291 -25.61 0.95 -19.91
CA PRO A 291 -25.37 1.88 -21.01
C PRO A 291 -24.58 3.12 -20.60
N LEU A 292 -24.75 3.61 -19.36
CA LEU A 292 -24.07 4.81 -18.85
C LEU A 292 -22.62 4.54 -18.43
N VAL A 293 -22.32 3.33 -17.94
CA VAL A 293 -20.97 2.97 -17.49
C VAL A 293 -20.10 2.48 -18.65
N THR A 294 -20.69 1.82 -19.64
CA THR A 294 -19.96 1.24 -20.78
C THR A 294 -19.97 2.13 -22.02
N ALA A 295 -20.66 3.27 -22.00
CA ALA A 295 -20.60 4.24 -23.09
C ALA A 295 -19.13 4.66 -23.34
N PRO A 296 -18.74 4.93 -24.60
CA PRO A 296 -17.40 5.45 -24.91
C PRO A 296 -17.09 6.76 -24.18
N ASP A 297 -18.08 7.65 -24.13
CA ASP A 297 -18.05 8.93 -23.42
C ASP A 297 -19.19 9.01 -22.40
N VAL A 298 -19.06 9.88 -21.40
CA VAL A 298 -20.12 10.14 -20.41
C VAL A 298 -20.28 11.64 -20.26
N SER A 299 -21.43 12.18 -20.63
CA SER A 299 -21.74 13.61 -20.47
C SER A 299 -21.97 13.98 -19.00
N ALA A 300 -22.01 15.29 -18.72
CA ALA A 300 -22.37 15.77 -17.39
C ALA A 300 -23.79 15.35 -17.00
N GLU A 301 -24.75 15.42 -17.92
CA GLU A 301 -26.13 14.98 -17.70
C GLU A 301 -26.21 13.48 -17.41
N GLU A 302 -25.48 12.65 -18.16
CA GLU A 302 -25.41 11.21 -17.92
C GLU A 302 -24.79 10.89 -16.57
N ALA A 303 -23.75 11.62 -16.17
CA ALA A 303 -23.14 11.49 -14.84
C ALA A 303 -24.14 11.82 -13.73
N GLU A 304 -24.93 12.89 -13.87
CA GLU A 304 -26.01 13.23 -12.93
C GLU A 304 -27.09 12.14 -12.89
N VAL A 305 -27.45 11.55 -14.02
CA VAL A 305 -28.38 10.40 -14.07
C VAL A 305 -27.80 9.21 -13.30
N VAL A 306 -26.51 8.89 -13.45
CA VAL A 306 -25.84 7.83 -12.68
C VAL A 306 -25.93 8.10 -11.18
N LEU A 307 -25.67 9.33 -10.73
CA LEU A 307 -25.77 9.70 -9.33
C LEU A 307 -27.22 9.56 -8.81
N ALA A 308 -28.19 10.07 -9.56
CA ALA A 308 -29.60 10.01 -9.21
C ALA A 308 -30.10 8.56 -9.08
N LEU A 309 -29.74 7.68 -10.02
CA LEU A 309 -30.08 6.26 -9.99
C LEU A 309 -29.49 5.56 -8.75
N LEU A 310 -28.24 5.85 -8.41
CA LEU A 310 -27.58 5.29 -7.23
C LEU A 310 -28.19 5.80 -5.92
N GLN A 311 -28.54 7.09 -5.85
CA GLN A 311 -29.18 7.70 -4.69
C GLN A 311 -30.60 7.18 -4.48
N ASP A 312 -31.40 7.12 -5.53
CA ASP A 312 -32.76 6.54 -5.49
C ASP A 312 -32.72 5.07 -5.05
N ALA A 313 -31.82 4.28 -5.65
CA ALA A 313 -31.63 2.89 -5.24
C ALA A 313 -31.25 2.78 -3.76
N GLU A 314 -30.33 3.62 -3.27
CA GLU A 314 -29.92 3.63 -1.86
C GLU A 314 -31.09 3.98 -0.92
N SER A 315 -31.95 4.93 -1.31
CA SER A 315 -33.16 5.30 -0.57
C SER A 315 -34.13 4.11 -0.42
N ARG A 316 -34.18 3.23 -1.44
CA ARG A 316 -34.96 1.98 -1.46
C ARG A 316 -34.22 0.81 -0.80
N GLY A 317 -33.06 1.05 -0.18
CA GLY A 317 -32.24 0.02 0.47
C GLY A 317 -31.51 -0.91 -0.50
N ILE A 318 -31.45 -0.56 -1.79
CA ILE A 318 -30.70 -1.27 -2.83
C ILE A 318 -29.33 -0.63 -2.92
N ARG A 319 -28.26 -1.43 -2.79
CA ARG A 319 -26.90 -0.91 -2.81
C ARG A 319 -25.98 -1.83 -3.57
N LEU A 320 -25.26 -1.29 -4.55
CA LEU A 320 -24.09 -1.94 -5.11
C LEU A 320 -23.01 -2.05 -4.02
N ARG A 321 -22.17 -3.09 -4.11
CA ARG A 321 -21.05 -3.21 -3.17
C ARG A 321 -19.96 -2.21 -3.54
N TRP A 322 -19.14 -1.92 -2.53
CA TRP A 322 -18.02 -0.98 -2.57
C TRP A 322 -17.23 -1.01 -3.87
N VAL A 323 -16.74 -2.18 -4.28
CA VAL A 323 -15.86 -2.29 -5.45
C VAL A 323 -16.58 -1.91 -6.75
N THR A 324 -17.86 -2.26 -6.90
CA THR A 324 -18.66 -1.88 -8.07
C THR A 324 -18.94 -0.37 -8.08
N THR A 325 -19.26 0.24 -6.93
CA THR A 325 -19.40 1.70 -6.83
C THR A 325 -18.07 2.41 -7.12
N SER A 326 -16.93 1.85 -6.71
CA SER A 326 -15.60 2.38 -7.05
C SER A 326 -15.31 2.33 -8.55
N LEU A 327 -15.73 1.27 -9.27
CA LEU A 327 -15.64 1.22 -10.74
C LEU A 327 -16.41 2.38 -11.38
N ILE A 328 -17.63 2.63 -10.93
CA ILE A 328 -18.44 3.75 -11.46
C ILE A 328 -17.74 5.09 -11.17
N SER A 329 -17.21 5.27 -9.96
CA SER A 329 -16.41 6.45 -9.61
C SER A 329 -15.20 6.64 -10.54
N TYR A 330 -14.45 5.57 -10.83
CA TYR A 330 -13.36 5.66 -11.80
C TYR A 330 -13.86 6.02 -13.19
N ARG A 331 -14.92 5.35 -13.69
CA ARG A 331 -15.47 5.60 -15.02
C ARG A 331 -15.85 7.07 -15.22
N LEU A 332 -16.54 7.67 -14.23
CA LEU A 332 -16.91 9.08 -14.25
C LEU A 332 -15.67 9.98 -14.28
N GLN A 333 -14.67 9.69 -13.45
CA GLN A 333 -13.44 10.49 -13.43
C GLN A 333 -12.65 10.39 -14.73
N PHE A 334 -12.56 9.21 -15.34
CA PHE A 334 -11.91 9.04 -16.65
C PHE A 334 -12.69 9.69 -17.79
N ALA A 335 -14.00 9.89 -17.65
CA ALA A 335 -14.81 10.72 -18.55
C ALA A 335 -14.72 12.23 -18.28
N GLY A 336 -13.84 12.68 -17.38
CA GLY A 336 -13.74 14.09 -17.00
C GLY A 336 -14.83 14.58 -16.05
N GLN A 337 -15.72 13.70 -15.58
CA GLN A 337 -16.79 14.01 -14.62
C GLN A 337 -16.28 13.86 -13.18
N LEU A 338 -15.23 14.62 -12.82
CA LEU A 338 -14.50 14.46 -11.57
C LEU A 338 -15.36 14.69 -10.33
N ARG A 339 -16.15 15.76 -10.30
CA ARG A 339 -17.04 16.12 -9.19
C ARG A 339 -18.03 15.00 -8.91
N ALA A 340 -18.66 14.45 -9.95
CA ALA A 340 -19.56 13.31 -9.82
C ALA A 340 -18.84 12.06 -9.29
N GLY A 341 -17.64 11.78 -9.81
CA GLY A 341 -16.79 10.69 -9.33
C GLY A 341 -16.38 10.83 -7.85
N PHE A 342 -16.02 12.04 -7.41
CA PHE A 342 -15.67 12.35 -6.02
C PHE A 342 -16.89 12.35 -5.10
N ALA A 343 -18.07 12.79 -5.56
CA ALA A 343 -19.32 12.65 -4.82
C ALA A 343 -19.61 11.18 -4.46
N LEU A 344 -19.37 10.24 -5.39
CA LEU A 344 -19.45 8.81 -5.09
C LEU A 344 -18.42 8.34 -4.07
N ARG A 345 -17.18 8.86 -4.10
CA ARG A 345 -16.17 8.54 -3.08
C ARG A 345 -16.59 9.07 -1.70
N ARG A 346 -17.19 10.26 -1.62
CA ARG A 346 -17.74 10.80 -0.37
C ARG A 346 -18.87 9.93 0.17
N SER A 347 -19.81 9.51 -0.67
CA SER A 347 -20.85 8.54 -0.28
C SER A 347 -20.25 7.21 0.23
N LEU A 348 -19.18 6.71 -0.42
CA LEU A 348 -18.45 5.55 0.08
C LEU A 348 -17.83 5.81 1.46
N ALA A 349 -17.21 6.97 1.69
CA ALA A 349 -16.65 7.33 3.00
C ALA A 349 -17.72 7.34 4.09
N GLU A 350 -18.88 7.96 3.85
CA GLU A 350 -20.03 7.95 4.77
C GLU A 350 -20.53 6.53 5.06
N ARG A 351 -20.67 5.70 4.01
CA ARG A 351 -21.03 4.29 4.16
C ARG A 351 -20.01 3.53 4.98
N SER A 352 -18.72 3.89 4.89
CA SER A 352 -17.65 3.30 5.70
C SER A 352 -17.84 3.64 7.16
N LEU A 353 -18.07 4.91 7.50
CA LEU A 353 -18.34 5.33 8.87
C LEU A 353 -19.56 4.61 9.45
N LYS A 354 -20.67 4.56 8.71
CA LYS A 354 -21.89 3.85 9.14
C LYS A 354 -21.63 2.35 9.37
N TRP A 355 -20.81 1.72 8.52
CA TRP A 355 -20.51 0.30 8.63
C TRP A 355 -19.54 -0.04 9.77
N LEU A 356 -18.51 0.78 9.93
CA LEU A 356 -17.46 0.61 10.93
C LEU A 356 -17.97 0.96 12.34
N GLY A 357 -18.81 1.99 12.47
CA GLY A 357 -19.23 2.56 13.75
C GLY A 357 -18.11 3.36 14.42
N SER A 358 -18.24 3.71 15.70
CA SER A 358 -17.23 4.52 16.41
C SER A 358 -16.15 3.69 17.14
N SER A 359 -16.45 2.43 17.47
CA SER A 359 -15.55 1.55 18.24
C SER A 359 -14.57 0.79 17.35
N SER A 360 -13.27 0.98 17.61
CA SER A 360 -12.19 0.30 16.88
C SER A 360 -11.87 -1.12 17.41
N GLY A 361 -12.38 -1.50 18.57
CA GLY A 361 -12.04 -2.77 19.25
C GLY A 361 -10.54 -2.92 19.56
N GLY A 362 -9.83 -1.81 19.79
CA GLY A 362 -8.39 -1.81 20.09
C GLY A 362 -7.47 -2.05 18.89
N HIS A 363 -7.97 -1.94 17.65
CA HIS A 363 -7.19 -2.20 16.44
C HIS A 363 -6.83 -0.93 15.66
N ALA A 364 -5.52 -0.64 15.55
CA ALA A 364 -5.01 0.54 14.84
C ALA A 364 -5.46 0.59 13.36
N GLY A 365 -5.49 -0.53 12.65
CA GLY A 365 -5.94 -0.55 11.25
C GLY A 365 -7.45 -0.31 11.07
N HIS A 366 -8.27 -0.56 12.10
CA HIS A 366 -9.67 -0.12 12.09
C HIS A 366 -9.73 1.38 12.34
N ARG A 367 -9.02 1.87 13.36
CA ARG A 367 -8.94 3.30 13.66
C ARG A 367 -8.45 4.11 12.47
N GLN A 368 -7.42 3.65 11.75
CA GLN A 368 -6.94 4.25 10.51
C GLN A 368 -8.05 4.47 9.49
N LYS A 369 -8.91 3.48 9.24
CA LYS A 369 -10.01 3.59 8.27
C LYS A 369 -11.09 4.58 8.69
N LEU A 370 -11.37 4.66 9.99
CA LEU A 370 -12.31 5.64 10.53
C LEU A 370 -11.78 7.05 10.37
N LEU A 371 -10.53 7.27 10.79
CA LEU A 371 -9.87 8.57 10.65
C LEU A 371 -9.78 8.96 9.18
N ALA A 372 -9.38 8.05 8.30
CA ALA A 372 -9.31 8.29 6.86
C ALA A 372 -10.65 8.72 6.27
N ALA A 373 -11.75 8.05 6.62
CA ALA A 373 -13.07 8.43 6.14
C ALA A 373 -13.55 9.77 6.73
N LEU A 374 -13.26 10.09 8.00
CA LEU A 374 -13.58 11.39 8.60
C LEU A 374 -12.77 12.52 7.97
N SER A 375 -11.45 12.33 7.82
CA SER A 375 -10.55 13.27 7.14
C SER A 375 -11.02 13.55 5.72
N TYR A 376 -11.38 12.53 4.95
CA TYR A 376 -11.90 12.68 3.60
C TYR A 376 -13.23 13.47 3.52
N LEU A 377 -14.05 13.39 4.56
CA LEU A 377 -15.31 14.12 4.64
C LEU A 377 -15.14 15.56 5.17
N GLY A 378 -13.92 15.99 5.50
CA GLY A 378 -13.64 17.28 6.14
C GLY A 378 -14.02 17.32 7.63
N ARG A 379 -14.26 16.16 8.25
CA ARG A 379 -14.70 16.03 9.67
C ARG A 379 -13.48 15.83 10.57
N THR A 380 -12.46 16.67 10.42
CA THR A 380 -11.16 16.53 11.11
C THR A 380 -11.27 16.66 12.63
N GLN A 381 -12.18 17.50 13.13
CA GLN A 381 -12.44 17.63 14.55
C GLN A 381 -12.95 16.32 15.17
N GLU A 382 -13.92 15.66 14.53
CA GLU A 382 -14.39 14.35 14.98
C GLU A 382 -13.30 13.28 14.88
N ALA A 383 -12.41 13.38 13.89
CA ALA A 383 -11.26 12.49 13.79
C ALA A 383 -10.31 12.66 14.99
N LEU A 384 -10.05 13.90 15.40
CA LEU A 384 -9.24 14.22 16.59
C LEU A 384 -9.86 13.64 17.86
N GLU A 385 -11.16 13.81 18.08
CA GLU A 385 -11.86 13.25 19.24
C GLU A 385 -11.73 11.72 19.35
N LEU A 386 -11.52 11.03 18.23
CA LEU A 386 -11.35 9.57 18.19
C LEU A 386 -9.91 9.09 18.42
N ILE A 387 -8.92 9.96 18.37
CA ILE A 387 -7.49 9.60 18.42
C ILE A 387 -6.67 10.41 19.43
N ASP A 388 -7.18 11.53 19.94
CA ASP A 388 -6.48 12.41 20.86
C ASP A 388 -7.34 12.81 22.08
N PRO A 389 -7.01 12.32 23.30
CA PRO A 389 -5.85 11.50 23.65
C PRO A 389 -5.91 10.10 23.04
N LEU A 390 -4.81 9.33 23.14
CA LEU A 390 -4.77 7.97 22.59
C LEU A 390 -5.92 7.12 23.15
N PRO A 391 -6.75 6.52 22.29
CA PRO A 391 -8.02 5.91 22.69
C PRO A 391 -7.86 4.62 23.49
N TRP A 392 -6.67 4.01 23.48
CA TRP A 392 -6.30 2.89 24.35
C TRP A 392 -4.77 2.77 24.39
N GLN A 393 -4.25 2.03 25.38
CA GLN A 393 -2.84 1.65 25.47
C GLN A 393 -2.59 0.34 24.71
N PRO A 394 -1.83 0.33 23.60
CA PRO A 394 -1.56 -0.91 22.86
C PRO A 394 -0.62 -1.84 23.64
N SER A 395 -0.80 -3.16 23.49
CA SER A 395 0.04 -4.17 24.15
C SER A 395 1.42 -4.35 23.52
N THR A 396 1.72 -3.65 22.43
CA THR A 396 2.99 -3.73 21.71
C THR A 396 3.45 -2.34 21.33
N GLU A 397 4.77 -2.14 21.33
CA GLU A 397 5.40 -0.89 20.94
C GLU A 397 5.00 -0.46 19.52
N ARG A 398 5.01 -1.41 18.55
CA ARG A 398 4.51 -1.15 17.19
C ARG A 398 3.05 -0.69 17.17
N GLY A 399 2.21 -1.23 18.05
CA GLY A 399 0.83 -0.79 18.19
C GLY A 399 0.73 0.66 18.67
N ARG A 400 1.56 1.04 19.64
CA ARG A 400 1.67 2.40 20.18
C ARG A 400 2.13 3.39 19.11
N LEU A 401 3.24 3.10 18.44
CA LEU A 401 3.78 3.93 17.35
C LEU A 401 2.75 4.14 16.24
N ARG A 402 1.98 3.12 15.87
CA ARG A 402 0.90 3.27 14.88
C ARG A 402 -0.18 4.24 15.33
N LEU A 403 -0.61 4.20 16.59
CA LEU A 403 -1.63 5.14 17.08
C LEU A 403 -1.09 6.56 17.19
N GLU A 404 0.14 6.71 17.66
CA GLU A 404 0.82 8.01 17.73
C GLU A 404 1.00 8.62 16.34
N LYS A 405 1.35 7.80 15.35
CA LYS A 405 1.40 8.22 13.95
C LYS A 405 0.05 8.70 13.44
N LEU A 406 -1.02 7.93 13.68
CA LEU A 406 -2.37 8.32 13.27
C LEU A 406 -2.81 9.62 13.95
N ARG A 407 -2.47 9.80 15.23
CA ARG A 407 -2.71 11.05 15.97
C ARG A 407 -1.95 12.21 15.33
N ALA A 408 -0.65 12.03 15.09
CA ALA A 408 0.22 13.04 14.49
C ALA A 408 -0.30 13.50 13.11
N ASP A 409 -0.67 12.55 12.24
CA ASP A 409 -1.23 12.89 10.92
C ASP A 409 -2.58 13.60 11.01
N THR A 410 -3.43 13.22 11.98
CA THR A 410 -4.74 13.86 12.16
C THR A 410 -4.59 15.28 12.70
N ARG A 411 -3.61 15.51 13.58
CA ARG A 411 -3.22 16.85 14.07
C ARG A 411 -2.64 17.71 12.95
N LEU A 412 -1.79 17.13 12.11
CA LEU A 412 -1.23 17.80 10.95
C LEU A 412 -2.32 18.26 9.98
N LEU A 413 -3.34 17.42 9.71
CA LEU A 413 -4.51 17.81 8.92
C LEU A 413 -5.35 18.93 9.54
N HIS A 414 -5.23 19.14 10.86
CA HIS A 414 -5.90 20.21 11.58
C HIS A 414 -5.03 21.48 11.70
N GLY A 415 -3.86 21.51 11.02
CA GLY A 415 -2.93 22.64 11.04
C GLY A 415 -1.91 22.61 12.18
N ASP A 416 -1.89 21.58 13.02
CA ASP A 416 -0.94 21.43 14.12
C ASP A 416 0.21 20.49 13.74
N VAL A 417 1.35 21.08 13.37
CA VAL A 417 2.53 20.36 12.89
C VAL A 417 3.36 19.72 14.02
N GLN A 418 3.29 20.24 15.25
CA GLN A 418 4.23 19.85 16.32
C GLN A 418 4.14 18.35 16.69
N PRO A 419 2.96 17.74 16.84
CA PRO A 419 2.85 16.30 17.11
C PRO A 419 3.49 15.43 16.03
N TYR A 420 3.54 15.91 14.78
CA TYR A 420 4.19 15.23 13.68
C TYR A 420 5.71 15.32 13.74
N LEU A 421 6.25 16.49 14.07
CA LEU A 421 7.68 16.69 14.30
C LEU A 421 8.18 15.81 15.46
N ASP A 422 7.48 15.84 16.59
CA ASP A 422 7.83 15.06 17.79
C ASP A 422 7.81 13.56 17.52
N TYR A 423 6.77 13.07 16.82
CA TYR A 423 6.68 11.68 16.39
C TYR A 423 7.86 11.31 15.48
N SER A 424 8.13 12.14 14.47
CA SER A 424 9.14 11.85 13.46
C SER A 424 10.55 11.84 14.06
N ALA A 425 10.89 12.79 14.92
CA ALA A 425 12.17 12.83 15.63
C ALA A 425 12.38 11.56 16.47
N ARG A 426 11.38 11.18 17.29
CA ARG A 426 11.45 9.98 18.13
C ARG A 426 11.65 8.70 17.32
N VAL A 427 10.94 8.55 16.19
CA VAL A 427 11.05 7.33 15.37
C VAL A 427 12.39 7.27 14.62
N ARG A 428 12.95 8.41 14.21
CA ARG A 428 14.30 8.44 13.64
C ARG A 428 15.37 8.02 14.65
N GLU A 429 15.25 8.52 15.88
CA GLU A 429 16.16 8.13 16.98
C GLU A 429 16.03 6.63 17.31
N ALA A 430 14.80 6.11 17.39
CA ALA A 430 14.56 4.71 17.74
C ALA A 430 14.93 3.72 16.63
N THR A 431 14.92 4.14 15.37
CA THR A 431 15.26 3.26 14.23
C THR A 431 15.94 4.08 13.15
N PRO A 432 17.23 4.41 13.28
CA PRO A 432 17.96 5.20 12.29
C PRO A 432 17.92 4.56 10.91
N LEU A 433 17.74 5.37 9.86
CA LEU A 433 17.80 4.90 8.47
C LEU A 433 18.91 5.60 7.68
N PRO A 434 19.46 4.95 6.65
CA PRO A 434 20.48 5.55 5.79
C PRO A 434 20.02 6.90 5.21
N GLY A 435 20.95 7.86 5.23
CA GLY A 435 20.75 9.21 4.69
C GLY A 435 19.88 10.15 5.53
N GLU A 436 19.32 9.73 6.67
CA GLU A 436 18.46 10.62 7.46
C GLU A 436 19.18 11.73 8.21
N GLU A 437 20.39 11.46 8.71
CA GLU A 437 21.21 12.49 9.36
C GLU A 437 21.57 13.58 8.35
N LYS A 438 22.04 13.17 7.17
CA LYS A 438 22.31 14.08 6.06
C LYS A 438 21.07 14.87 5.63
N MET A 439 19.90 14.23 5.54
CA MET A 439 18.65 14.92 5.23
C MET A 439 18.29 15.95 6.32
N ALA A 440 18.54 15.63 7.59
CA ALA A 440 18.33 16.56 8.69
C ALA A 440 19.27 17.78 8.61
N GLU A 441 20.54 17.58 8.24
CA GLU A 441 21.49 18.69 7.99
C GLU A 441 21.02 19.61 6.87
N LEU A 442 20.51 19.03 5.78
CA LEU A 442 20.03 19.78 4.62
C LEU A 442 18.75 20.56 4.91
N ILE A 443 17.84 20.04 5.75
CA ILE A 443 16.49 20.58 5.87
C ILE A 443 16.24 21.37 7.15
N ARG A 444 16.83 20.96 8.28
CA ARG A 444 16.45 21.51 9.60
C ARG A 444 16.72 23.01 9.69
N GLY A 445 15.67 23.79 9.97
CA GLY A 445 15.74 25.24 10.07
C GLY A 445 16.09 25.95 8.76
N LYS A 446 16.04 25.25 7.62
CA LYS A 446 16.32 25.80 6.29
C LYS A 446 15.05 26.20 5.55
N ARG A 447 15.19 27.12 4.60
CA ARG A 447 14.17 27.43 3.59
C ARG A 447 14.34 26.46 2.45
N VAL A 448 13.32 25.65 2.18
CA VAL A 448 13.36 24.58 1.17
C VAL A 448 12.42 24.88 0.02
N ALA A 449 12.93 25.02 -1.20
CA ALA A 449 12.11 25.11 -2.40
C ALA A 449 11.73 23.69 -2.87
N VAL A 450 10.43 23.42 -3.04
CA VAL A 450 9.92 22.23 -3.70
C VAL A 450 9.32 22.64 -5.04
N VAL A 451 9.90 22.13 -6.12
CA VAL A 451 9.54 22.50 -7.49
C VAL A 451 8.81 21.34 -8.16
N GLY A 452 7.53 21.57 -8.47
CA GLY A 452 6.68 20.66 -9.22
C GLY A 452 6.96 20.69 -10.74
N PRO A 453 6.35 19.76 -11.49
CA PRO A 453 6.61 19.61 -12.92
C PRO A 453 5.61 20.34 -13.82
N ALA A 454 4.74 21.19 -13.26
CA ALA A 454 3.69 21.86 -14.04
C ALA A 454 4.29 22.84 -15.05
N GLU A 455 3.64 22.96 -16.21
CA GLU A 455 3.94 24.01 -17.16
C GLU A 455 3.28 25.30 -16.70
N THR A 456 4.08 26.34 -16.50
CA THR A 456 3.64 27.65 -16.01
C THR A 456 4.35 28.73 -16.79
N THR A 457 3.78 29.93 -16.84
CA THR A 457 4.43 31.11 -17.43
C THR A 457 5.29 31.87 -16.43
N ASP A 458 5.36 31.43 -15.17
CA ASP A 458 6.05 32.17 -14.10
C ASP A 458 7.58 32.00 -14.18
N GLU A 459 8.31 33.10 -14.33
CA GLU A 459 9.79 33.10 -14.32
C GLU A 459 10.35 33.20 -12.88
N LEU A 460 10.22 32.12 -12.10
CA LEU A 460 10.58 32.10 -10.68
C LEU A 460 11.98 31.57 -10.39
N GLY A 461 12.83 31.39 -11.41
CA GLY A 461 14.12 30.70 -11.26
C GLY A 461 15.07 31.35 -10.26
N GLU A 462 15.20 32.68 -10.28
CA GLU A 462 16.03 33.41 -9.32
C GLU A 462 15.51 33.27 -7.88
N LEU A 463 14.19 33.33 -7.70
CA LEU A 463 13.57 33.14 -6.39
C LEU A 463 13.80 31.71 -5.89
N ILE A 464 13.62 30.70 -6.74
CA ILE A 464 13.87 29.28 -6.40
C ILE A 464 15.32 29.09 -5.96
N ASP A 465 16.29 29.60 -6.73
CA ASP A 465 17.71 29.45 -6.42
C ASP A 465 18.13 30.22 -5.15
N SER A 466 17.32 31.18 -4.69
CA SER A 466 17.55 31.92 -3.43
C SER A 466 17.24 31.13 -2.15
N TYR A 467 16.57 29.98 -2.25
CA TYR A 467 16.32 29.10 -1.10
C TYR A 467 17.61 28.41 -0.65
N ASP A 468 17.63 27.81 0.55
CA ASP A 468 18.82 27.10 1.03
C ASP A 468 18.99 25.74 0.33
N VAL A 469 17.87 25.07 0.03
CA VAL A 469 17.81 23.75 -0.60
C VAL A 469 16.71 23.73 -1.65
N VAL A 470 17.00 23.15 -2.82
CA VAL A 470 16.03 22.95 -3.91
C VAL A 470 15.77 21.47 -4.14
N ILE A 471 14.49 21.10 -4.06
CA ILE A 471 14.00 19.74 -4.23
C ILE A 471 13.16 19.65 -5.51
N ARG A 472 13.46 18.67 -6.36
CA ARG A 472 12.63 18.33 -7.54
C ARG A 472 12.07 16.92 -7.45
N THR A 473 10.94 16.72 -8.11
CA THR A 473 10.28 15.41 -8.27
C THR A 473 11.06 14.46 -9.16
N ARG A 474 11.95 14.98 -10.02
CA ARG A 474 12.85 14.23 -10.90
C ARG A 474 14.05 15.11 -11.26
N PHE A 475 15.21 14.51 -11.46
CA PHE A 475 16.39 15.21 -11.96
C PHE A 475 16.62 14.89 -13.44
N GLN A 476 16.75 15.94 -14.26
CA GLN A 476 17.12 15.89 -15.67
C GLN A 476 17.96 17.12 -15.99
N ALA A 477 19.28 16.98 -16.03
CA ALA A 477 20.20 18.12 -16.15
C ALA A 477 19.91 19.00 -17.37
N GLY A 478 19.65 18.39 -18.54
CA GLY A 478 19.30 19.12 -19.77
C GLY A 478 18.03 19.96 -19.63
N PHE A 479 16.95 19.37 -19.11
CA PHE A 479 15.69 20.06 -18.88
C PHE A 479 15.85 21.25 -17.92
N VAL A 480 16.62 21.08 -16.83
CA VAL A 480 16.91 22.16 -15.88
C VAL A 480 17.69 23.29 -16.53
N ALA A 481 18.71 22.98 -17.33
CA ALA A 481 19.50 23.98 -18.03
C ALA A 481 18.66 24.80 -19.03
N GLU A 482 17.81 24.13 -19.80
CA GLU A 482 16.93 24.75 -20.80
C GLU A 482 15.84 25.64 -20.17
N ASN A 483 15.42 25.33 -18.94
CA ASN A 483 14.32 26.02 -18.25
C ASN A 483 14.78 26.88 -17.06
N ALA A 484 16.08 27.20 -16.98
CA ALA A 484 16.70 27.83 -15.82
C ALA A 484 16.00 29.12 -15.33
N GLN A 485 15.52 29.97 -16.23
CA GLN A 485 14.81 31.20 -15.87
C GLN A 485 13.48 30.92 -15.16
N ARG A 486 12.81 29.83 -15.54
CA ARG A 486 11.51 29.44 -15.00
C ARG A 486 11.64 28.66 -13.71
N ILE A 487 12.49 27.63 -13.72
CA ILE A 487 12.52 26.62 -12.64
C ILE A 487 13.79 26.65 -11.79
N GLY A 488 14.70 27.60 -12.03
CA GLY A 488 15.99 27.70 -11.34
C GLY A 488 17.05 26.75 -11.91
N ARG A 489 18.31 26.99 -11.57
CA ARG A 489 19.47 26.22 -12.07
C ARG A 489 19.91 25.11 -11.13
N ARG A 490 19.66 25.23 -9.82
CA ARG A 490 20.19 24.31 -8.82
C ARG A 490 19.18 23.21 -8.50
N THR A 491 19.63 21.96 -8.40
CA THR A 491 18.90 20.86 -7.74
C THR A 491 19.79 20.27 -6.65
N ASP A 492 19.32 20.21 -5.41
CA ASP A 492 20.09 19.62 -4.30
C ASP A 492 19.58 18.22 -3.96
N ILE A 493 18.26 18.03 -4.00
CA ILE A 493 17.60 16.77 -3.67
C ILE A 493 16.62 16.38 -4.77
N THR A 494 16.58 15.11 -5.13
CA THR A 494 15.57 14.55 -6.03
C THR A 494 14.89 13.33 -5.44
N TYR A 495 13.65 13.05 -5.86
CA TYR A 495 12.86 11.90 -5.40
C TYR A 495 12.62 10.90 -6.53
N TYR A 496 12.82 9.62 -6.25
CA TYR A 496 12.42 8.54 -7.18
C TYR A 496 11.45 7.58 -6.50
N ALA A 497 10.29 7.36 -7.14
CA ALA A 497 9.23 6.50 -6.62
C ALA A 497 8.61 5.63 -7.71
N GLY A 498 8.11 4.46 -7.30
CA GLY A 498 7.31 3.60 -8.18
C GLY A 498 8.08 3.17 -9.43
N ARG A 499 7.61 3.62 -10.60
CA ARG A 499 8.17 3.25 -11.92
C ARG A 499 9.52 3.91 -12.21
N ASP A 500 9.85 4.98 -11.49
CA ASP A 500 11.07 5.76 -11.74
C ASP A 500 12.29 5.20 -10.98
N GLN A 501 12.12 4.08 -10.27
CA GLN A 501 13.22 3.42 -9.56
C GLN A 501 14.31 2.90 -10.51
N GLY A 502 14.01 2.59 -11.77
CA GLY A 502 15.04 2.25 -12.74
C GLY A 502 15.99 3.43 -13.04
N LEU A 503 15.47 4.66 -13.01
CA LEU A 503 16.24 5.88 -13.24
C LEU A 503 17.13 6.23 -12.03
N LEU A 504 16.78 5.75 -10.84
CA LEU A 504 17.57 5.95 -9.63
C LEU A 504 19.03 5.49 -9.83
N ALA A 505 19.22 4.28 -10.38
CA ALA A 505 20.55 3.72 -10.59
C ALA A 505 21.28 4.31 -11.80
N ALA A 506 20.54 4.69 -12.85
CA ALA A 506 21.15 5.18 -14.09
C ALA A 506 21.50 6.68 -14.04
N GLU A 507 20.61 7.51 -13.50
CA GLU A 507 20.74 8.98 -13.51
C GLU A 507 21.02 9.54 -12.12
N GLY A 508 20.28 9.07 -11.11
CA GLY A 508 20.38 9.58 -9.75
C GLY A 508 21.74 9.32 -9.11
N ALA A 509 22.26 8.10 -9.24
CA ALA A 509 23.56 7.71 -8.72
C ALA A 509 24.70 8.52 -9.35
N VAL A 510 24.72 8.60 -10.69
CA VAL A 510 25.74 9.34 -11.44
C VAL A 510 25.75 10.82 -11.04
N ALA A 511 24.58 11.45 -10.95
CA ALA A 511 24.47 12.86 -10.56
C ALA A 511 24.87 13.12 -9.10
N ALA A 512 24.63 12.17 -8.20
CA ALA A 512 25.09 12.28 -6.82
C ALA A 512 26.61 12.11 -6.71
N GLU A 513 27.19 11.16 -7.45
CA GLU A 513 28.63 10.89 -7.47
C GLU A 513 29.44 12.01 -8.15
N SER A 514 28.86 12.69 -9.15
CA SER A 514 29.46 13.88 -9.77
C SER A 514 29.36 15.14 -8.90
N GLY A 515 28.56 15.10 -7.83
CA GLY A 515 28.28 16.25 -6.96
C GLY A 515 27.19 17.20 -7.49
N ASP A 516 26.49 16.84 -8.56
CA ASP A 516 25.35 17.61 -9.08
C ASP A 516 24.12 17.52 -8.15
N LEU A 517 24.04 16.45 -7.36
CA LEU A 517 23.03 16.25 -6.31
C LEU A 517 23.71 16.02 -4.97
N GLN A 518 23.15 16.61 -3.92
CA GLN A 518 23.58 16.34 -2.54
C GLN A 518 22.89 15.09 -1.98
N MET A 519 21.69 14.78 -2.46
CA MET A 519 20.93 13.62 -2.01
C MET A 519 19.94 13.11 -3.06
N VAL A 520 19.76 11.81 -3.06
CA VAL A 520 18.66 11.15 -3.75
C VAL A 520 17.76 10.44 -2.75
N VAL A 521 16.45 10.69 -2.83
CA VAL A 521 15.45 10.05 -1.97
C VAL A 521 14.72 8.96 -2.75
N ALA A 522 15.00 7.70 -2.40
CA ALA A 522 14.27 6.56 -2.93
C ALA A 522 13.04 6.24 -2.08
N ARG A 523 11.91 5.92 -2.72
CA ARG A 523 10.74 5.32 -2.07
C ARG A 523 10.54 3.89 -2.55
N PRO A 524 11.39 2.96 -2.09
CA PRO A 524 11.38 1.60 -2.57
C PRO A 524 10.23 0.78 -1.99
N LEU A 525 9.95 -0.34 -2.67
CA LEU A 525 9.01 -1.32 -2.14
C LEU A 525 9.63 -2.15 -1.00
N SER A 526 10.96 -2.30 -0.97
CA SER A 526 11.77 -2.87 0.12
C SER A 526 13.19 -2.29 0.14
N MET A 527 13.89 -2.34 1.28
CA MET A 527 15.30 -1.95 1.38
C MET A 527 16.21 -2.85 0.54
N ASP A 528 15.94 -4.15 0.53
CA ASP A 528 16.74 -5.14 -0.21
C ASP A 528 16.71 -4.88 -1.72
N SER A 529 15.57 -4.41 -2.25
CA SER A 529 15.51 -4.03 -3.67
C SER A 529 16.42 -2.86 -4.00
N VAL A 530 16.58 -1.88 -3.09
CA VAL A 530 17.50 -0.75 -3.32
C VAL A 530 18.95 -1.18 -3.22
N ARG A 531 19.28 -1.99 -2.20
CA ARG A 531 20.63 -2.53 -2.04
C ARG A 531 21.02 -3.36 -3.25
N SER A 532 20.15 -4.25 -3.70
CA SER A 532 20.38 -5.05 -4.90
C SER A 532 20.56 -4.18 -6.15
N LEU A 533 19.82 -3.09 -6.28
CA LEU A 533 19.94 -2.15 -7.41
C LEU A 533 21.31 -1.44 -7.43
N LEU A 534 21.89 -1.19 -6.25
CA LEU A 534 23.12 -0.40 -6.08
C LEU A 534 24.35 -1.24 -5.71
N GLY A 535 24.30 -2.57 -5.87
CA GLY A 535 25.47 -3.44 -5.62
C GLY A 535 25.75 -3.76 -4.14
N GLY A 536 24.78 -3.58 -3.25
CA GLY A 536 24.78 -4.11 -1.88
C GLY A 536 24.84 -3.04 -0.79
N GLU A 537 25.86 -2.19 -0.81
CA GLU A 537 26.01 -1.12 0.18
C GLU A 537 25.09 0.06 -0.12
N THR A 538 24.68 0.78 0.93
CA THR A 538 23.82 1.96 0.78
C THR A 538 24.70 3.21 0.82
N PRO A 539 24.89 3.94 -0.29
CA PRO A 539 25.77 5.11 -0.32
C PRO A 539 25.22 6.26 0.52
N GLU A 540 26.10 7.15 0.99
CA GLU A 540 25.73 8.26 1.87
C GLU A 540 24.76 9.26 1.23
N TRP A 541 24.85 9.45 -0.08
CA TRP A 541 23.96 10.33 -0.84
C TRP A 541 22.54 9.75 -0.99
N LEU A 542 22.33 8.47 -0.69
CA LEU A 542 21.02 7.82 -0.79
C LEU A 542 20.28 7.86 0.54
N ARG A 543 19.07 8.42 0.51
CA ARG A 543 18.10 8.28 1.59
C ARG A 543 16.93 7.42 1.14
N VAL A 544 16.45 6.58 2.05
CA VAL A 544 15.19 5.87 1.85
C VAL A 544 14.06 6.55 2.62
N GLY A 545 12.99 6.90 1.91
CA GLY A 545 11.81 7.53 2.49
C GLY A 545 11.19 6.66 3.58
N ARG A 546 11.03 7.23 4.77
CA ARG A 546 10.62 6.46 5.97
C ARG A 546 9.16 6.04 5.94
N HIS A 547 8.25 7.00 5.86
CA HIS A 547 6.82 6.73 6.00
C HIS A 547 5.96 7.71 5.19
N ASP A 548 4.75 7.28 4.84
CA ASP A 548 3.77 8.10 4.13
C ASP A 548 2.68 8.63 5.09
N PHE A 549 1.85 9.53 4.59
CA PHE A 549 0.63 9.97 5.26
C PHE A 549 -0.34 8.80 5.40
N ALA A 550 -0.82 8.51 6.62
CA ALA A 550 -1.53 7.26 6.92
C ALA A 550 -3.06 7.39 6.87
N VAL A 551 -3.60 8.60 6.74
CA VAL A 551 -5.03 8.90 6.91
C VAL A 551 -5.73 9.16 5.57
N CYS A 552 -5.25 8.53 4.50
CA CYS A 552 -5.88 8.57 3.17
C CYS A 552 -7.04 7.57 3.08
N PHE A 553 -8.19 8.03 2.60
CA PHE A 553 -9.36 7.16 2.38
C PHE A 553 -9.24 6.33 1.10
N HIS A 554 -8.72 6.95 0.04
CA HIS A 554 -8.43 6.32 -1.24
C HIS A 554 -6.98 6.59 -1.63
N GLY A 555 -6.33 5.58 -2.20
CA GLY A 555 -4.97 5.73 -2.71
C GLY A 555 -3.95 6.19 -1.67
N ALA A 556 -2.94 6.91 -2.14
CA ALA A 556 -1.97 7.62 -1.32
C ALA A 556 -1.66 8.96 -2.00
N PRO A 557 -1.06 9.95 -1.32
CA PRO A 557 -0.98 11.30 -1.86
C PRO A 557 -0.15 11.36 -3.16
N LEU A 558 -0.31 12.41 -3.96
CA LEU A 558 0.53 12.66 -5.15
C LEU A 558 2.01 12.88 -4.78
N GLY A 559 2.88 12.89 -5.80
CA GLY A 559 4.33 13.06 -5.62
C GLY A 559 4.71 14.31 -4.82
N VAL A 560 4.19 15.48 -5.20
CA VAL A 560 4.48 16.76 -4.51
C VAL A 560 3.97 16.77 -3.05
N PRO A 561 2.69 16.46 -2.76
CA PRO A 561 2.22 16.34 -1.37
C PRO A 561 3.05 15.35 -0.54
N ARG A 562 3.47 14.24 -1.14
CA ARG A 562 4.35 13.27 -0.48
C ARG A 562 5.72 13.83 -0.15
N ILE A 563 6.33 14.62 -1.04
CA ILE A 563 7.63 15.27 -0.81
C ILE A 563 7.52 16.25 0.35
N ILE A 564 6.51 17.12 0.33
CA ILE A 564 6.30 18.12 1.38
C ILE A 564 6.09 17.46 2.73
N TYR A 565 5.23 16.44 2.78
CA TYR A 565 5.02 15.64 3.98
C TYR A 565 6.32 15.02 4.51
N ASP A 566 7.21 14.57 3.61
CA ASP A 566 8.50 13.98 4.00
C ASP A 566 9.51 15.02 4.48
N VAL A 567 9.56 16.19 3.84
CA VAL A 567 10.40 17.33 4.24
C VAL A 567 10.01 17.86 5.61
N LEU A 568 8.70 17.97 5.89
CA LEU A 568 8.19 18.43 7.19
C LEU A 568 8.76 17.63 8.36
N GLN A 569 9.10 16.35 8.19
CA GLN A 569 9.67 15.51 9.26
C GLN A 569 10.96 16.09 9.87
N PHE A 570 11.67 16.92 9.12
CA PHE A 570 12.99 17.46 9.47
C PHE A 570 12.93 18.90 9.99
N ASP A 571 11.73 19.42 10.24
CA ASP A 571 11.50 20.76 10.81
C ASP A 571 12.18 21.90 10.01
N PRO A 572 11.78 22.11 8.74
CA PRO A 572 12.26 23.25 7.96
C PRO A 572 11.78 24.57 8.56
N ALA A 573 12.50 25.65 8.31
CA ALA A 573 12.01 26.99 8.64
C ALA A 573 10.79 27.34 7.78
N GLU A 574 10.89 27.07 6.47
CA GLU A 574 9.89 27.34 5.46
C GLU A 574 10.01 26.32 4.32
N ILE A 575 8.88 25.94 3.72
CA ILE A 575 8.80 25.22 2.45
C ILE A 575 8.15 26.16 1.44
N GLY A 576 8.89 26.54 0.39
CA GLY A 576 8.35 27.25 -0.77
C GLY A 576 7.88 26.26 -1.83
N LEU A 577 6.62 26.33 -2.26
CA LEU A 577 6.07 25.49 -3.33
C LEU A 577 5.98 26.27 -4.64
N PHE A 578 6.61 25.71 -5.68
CA PHE A 578 6.69 26.28 -7.01
C PHE A 578 6.19 25.29 -8.05
N HIS A 579 5.60 25.79 -9.14
CA HIS A 579 5.25 25.00 -10.33
C HIS A 579 4.47 23.72 -10.04
N ALA A 580 3.55 23.75 -9.09
CA ALA A 580 2.64 22.66 -8.75
C ALA A 580 1.19 23.16 -8.76
N ASP A 581 0.53 22.99 -9.90
CA ASP A 581 -0.86 23.41 -10.15
C ASP A 581 -1.89 22.32 -9.84
N PHE A 582 -1.44 21.15 -9.38
CA PHE A 582 -2.26 19.97 -9.12
C PHE A 582 -3.21 19.62 -10.27
N TYR A 583 -2.71 19.73 -11.52
CA TYR A 583 -3.44 19.42 -12.74
C TYR A 583 -4.59 20.40 -13.08
N ALA A 584 -4.58 21.60 -12.49
CA ALA A 584 -5.55 22.65 -12.79
C ALA A 584 -5.09 23.62 -13.90
N GLY A 585 -3.88 23.48 -14.43
CA GLY A 585 -3.36 24.26 -15.55
C GLY A 585 -3.69 23.69 -16.92
N ASP A 586 -3.11 24.32 -17.95
CA ASP A 586 -3.35 23.97 -19.35
C ASP A 586 -2.60 22.73 -19.82
N GLN A 587 -1.67 22.19 -19.03
CA GLN A 587 -0.96 20.95 -19.34
C GLN A 587 -0.69 20.17 -18.06
N ALA A 588 -0.66 18.84 -18.16
CA ALA A 588 -0.30 18.01 -17.01
C ALA A 588 1.16 18.23 -16.55
N TYR A 589 2.05 18.52 -17.50
CA TYR A 589 3.49 18.67 -17.30
C TYR A 589 4.09 19.60 -18.33
N SER A 590 5.27 20.12 -18.02
CA SER A 590 6.13 20.80 -18.98
C SER A 590 6.50 19.97 -20.20
N GLN A 591 6.64 20.64 -21.35
CA GLN A 591 7.10 20.02 -22.59
C GLN A 591 8.48 19.36 -22.37
N GLY A 592 8.61 18.09 -22.76
CA GLY A 592 9.84 17.30 -22.59
C GLY A 592 9.98 16.60 -21.23
N TYR A 593 9.11 16.87 -20.25
CA TYR A 593 9.16 16.21 -18.94
C TYR A 593 8.77 14.72 -19.02
N TRP A 594 7.79 14.40 -19.86
CA TRP A 594 7.37 13.04 -20.21
C TRP A 594 7.21 12.85 -21.72
N GLU A 595 7.25 11.60 -22.15
CA GLU A 595 6.84 11.20 -23.50
C GLU A 595 5.37 11.55 -23.75
N ALA A 596 5.03 11.90 -25.00
CA ALA A 596 3.69 12.36 -25.38
C ALA A 596 2.56 11.37 -25.00
N GLN A 597 2.84 10.06 -25.01
CA GLN A 597 1.87 9.03 -24.58
C GLN A 597 1.50 9.07 -23.08
N HIS A 598 2.14 9.93 -22.29
CA HIS A 598 1.94 10.04 -20.85
C HIS A 598 1.48 11.43 -20.41
N VAL A 599 1.01 12.28 -21.32
CA VAL A 599 0.54 13.65 -21.02
C VAL A 599 -0.97 13.76 -20.80
N GLY A 600 -1.74 12.71 -21.12
CA GLY A 600 -3.19 12.65 -20.92
C GLY A 600 -3.68 11.26 -20.49
N PHE A 601 -4.96 11.16 -20.12
CA PHE A 601 -5.57 9.86 -19.79
C PHE A 601 -5.78 9.00 -21.04
N GLY A 602 -5.64 7.69 -20.88
CA GLY A 602 -5.89 6.75 -21.96
C GLY A 602 -5.19 5.40 -21.74
N PRO A 603 -5.35 4.44 -22.66
CA PRO A 603 -4.75 3.13 -22.53
C PRO A 603 -3.25 3.19 -22.26
N HIS A 604 -2.78 2.41 -21.28
CA HIS A 604 -1.37 2.34 -20.86
C HIS A 604 -0.71 3.65 -20.37
N SER A 605 -1.45 4.75 -20.28
CA SER A 605 -0.93 6.02 -19.81
C SER A 605 -0.57 5.97 -18.32
N LYS A 606 0.58 6.57 -17.96
CA LYS A 606 0.96 6.81 -16.56
C LYS A 606 0.00 7.77 -15.86
N MET A 607 -0.66 8.67 -16.60
CA MET A 607 -1.64 9.61 -16.04
C MET A 607 -2.82 8.91 -15.39
N ASN A 608 -3.15 7.68 -15.81
CA ASN A 608 -4.19 6.88 -15.18
C ASN A 608 -3.95 6.67 -13.67
N ASP A 609 -2.70 6.74 -13.20
CA ASP A 609 -2.37 6.64 -11.77
C ASP A 609 -2.93 7.83 -10.96
N VAL A 610 -3.10 9.02 -11.56
CA VAL A 610 -3.71 10.21 -10.92
C VAL A 610 -5.13 9.91 -10.41
N ILE A 611 -5.91 9.15 -11.16
CA ILE A 611 -7.27 8.75 -10.75
C ILE A 611 -7.24 7.48 -9.89
N THR A 612 -6.42 6.51 -10.28
CA THR A 612 -6.53 5.13 -9.79
C THR A 612 -5.74 4.86 -8.52
N ALA A 613 -4.66 5.60 -8.29
CA ALA A 613 -3.78 5.49 -7.11
C ALA A 613 -3.78 6.74 -6.22
N HIS A 614 -4.34 7.85 -6.70
CA HIS A 614 -4.36 9.13 -6.01
C HIS A 614 -5.80 9.69 -5.91
N ASP A 615 -5.95 10.79 -5.19
CA ASP A 615 -7.24 11.43 -4.95
C ASP A 615 -7.06 12.95 -4.96
N LEU A 616 -7.30 13.57 -6.12
CA LEU A 616 -7.07 15.01 -6.32
C LEU A 616 -7.82 15.89 -5.32
N ASP A 617 -9.07 15.52 -4.98
CA ASP A 617 -9.86 16.25 -3.98
C ASP A 617 -9.17 16.23 -2.60
N PHE A 618 -8.74 15.04 -2.17
CA PHE A 618 -8.04 14.90 -0.90
C PHE A 618 -6.63 15.50 -0.92
N ASP A 619 -5.88 15.34 -2.00
CA ASP A 619 -4.54 15.90 -2.17
C ASP A 619 -4.57 17.43 -2.08
N PHE A 620 -5.54 18.07 -2.71
CA PHE A 620 -5.74 19.52 -2.62
C PHE A 620 -6.02 19.98 -1.18
N GLN A 621 -6.97 19.33 -0.49
CA GLN A 621 -7.27 19.64 0.91
C GLN A 621 -6.08 19.39 1.84
N LEU A 622 -5.31 18.33 1.60
CA LEU A 622 -4.10 18.00 2.36
C LEU A 622 -3.06 19.12 2.24
N MET A 623 -2.88 19.66 1.03
CA MET A 623 -1.98 20.78 0.79
C MET A 623 -2.44 22.06 1.50
N GLN A 624 -3.76 22.31 1.53
CA GLN A 624 -4.31 23.47 2.26
C GLN A 624 -4.07 23.30 3.77
N ALA A 625 -4.22 22.09 4.30
CA ALA A 625 -3.88 21.80 5.68
C ALA A 625 -2.39 21.99 5.97
N PHE A 626 -1.49 21.61 5.06
CA PHE A 626 -0.05 21.88 5.21
C PHE A 626 0.26 23.38 5.20
N ALA A 627 -0.37 24.16 4.32
CA ALA A 627 -0.24 25.62 4.32
C ALA A 627 -0.72 26.25 5.63
N ALA A 628 -1.83 25.74 6.20
CA ALA A 628 -2.39 26.21 7.46
C ALA A 628 -1.45 26.01 8.67
N THR A 629 -0.42 25.16 8.56
CA THR A 629 0.62 25.03 9.61
C THR A 629 1.57 26.23 9.68
N GLY A 630 1.56 27.12 8.67
CA GLY A 630 2.51 28.21 8.52
C GLY A 630 3.91 27.78 8.07
N ARG A 631 4.13 26.48 7.76
CA ARG A 631 5.40 25.96 7.24
C ARG A 631 5.48 25.90 5.73
N LEU A 632 4.37 26.05 5.02
CA LEU A 632 4.30 25.94 3.57
C LEU A 632 3.76 27.24 2.97
N THR A 633 4.55 27.84 2.07
CA THR A 633 4.21 29.04 1.28
C THR A 633 4.16 28.65 -0.20
N ALA A 634 3.04 28.89 -0.88
CA ALA A 634 2.93 28.64 -2.32
C ALA A 634 3.28 29.91 -3.12
N HIS A 635 3.83 29.74 -4.32
CA HIS A 635 4.22 30.83 -5.23
C HIS A 635 3.70 30.61 -6.66
N GLY A 636 3.52 31.71 -7.40
CA GLY A 636 3.07 31.70 -8.80
C GLY A 636 1.74 30.98 -8.99
N ALA A 637 1.64 30.17 -10.04
CA ALA A 637 0.49 29.32 -10.33
C ALA A 637 0.11 28.39 -9.16
N SER A 638 1.09 27.95 -8.36
CA SER A 638 0.81 27.13 -7.17
C SER A 638 0.02 27.92 -6.14
N ALA A 639 0.33 29.20 -5.93
CA ALA A 639 -0.40 30.08 -5.02
C ALA A 639 -1.82 30.34 -5.50
N GLU A 640 -1.98 30.59 -6.81
CA GLU A 640 -3.28 30.80 -7.44
C GLU A 640 -4.19 29.59 -7.23
N VAL A 641 -3.70 28.37 -7.51
CA VAL A 641 -4.49 27.14 -7.33
C VAL A 641 -4.81 26.89 -5.86
N MET A 642 -3.83 27.07 -4.97
CA MET A 642 -3.99 26.85 -3.53
C MET A 642 -5.00 27.80 -2.88
N ALA A 643 -5.22 28.97 -3.47
CA ALA A 643 -6.20 29.96 -3.02
C ALA A 643 -7.64 29.65 -3.45
N LEU A 644 -7.85 28.68 -4.36
CA LEU A 644 -9.18 28.31 -4.81
C LEU A 644 -9.98 27.62 -3.71
N GLU A 645 -11.30 27.79 -3.77
CA GLU A 645 -12.20 26.91 -3.04
C GLU A 645 -12.23 25.52 -3.71
N LYS A 646 -12.48 24.49 -2.92
CA LYS A 646 -12.46 23.08 -3.38
C LYS A 646 -13.29 22.83 -4.64
N ASP A 647 -14.50 23.37 -4.70
CA ASP A 647 -15.40 23.19 -5.85
C ASP A 647 -14.97 24.02 -7.08
N GLU A 648 -14.22 25.10 -6.87
CA GLU A 648 -13.60 25.86 -7.96
C GLU A 648 -12.38 25.14 -8.52
N TYR A 649 -11.51 24.62 -7.65
CA TYR A 649 -10.40 23.76 -8.02
C TYR A 649 -10.89 22.57 -8.88
N LEU A 650 -11.90 21.82 -8.42
CA LEU A 650 -12.40 20.67 -9.18
C LEU A 650 -12.97 21.08 -10.55
N ARG A 651 -13.71 22.19 -10.65
CA ARG A 651 -14.19 22.70 -11.95
C ARG A 651 -13.05 23.06 -12.89
N ARG A 652 -11.98 23.65 -12.35
CA ARG A 652 -10.81 24.01 -13.14
C ARG A 652 -10.08 22.77 -13.66
N VAL A 653 -9.91 21.73 -12.82
CA VAL A 653 -9.34 20.46 -13.25
C VAL A 653 -10.22 19.76 -14.30
N GLU A 654 -11.55 19.76 -14.15
CA GLU A 654 -12.47 19.20 -15.16
C GLU A 654 -12.35 19.91 -16.52
N ALA A 655 -12.05 21.21 -16.53
CA ALA A 655 -11.87 22.00 -17.75
C ALA A 655 -10.48 21.81 -18.40
N ALA A 656 -9.51 21.28 -17.65
CA ALA A 656 -8.14 21.11 -18.09
C ALA A 656 -8.04 20.11 -19.26
N PRO A 657 -7.13 20.32 -20.22
CA PRO A 657 -7.04 19.52 -21.45
C PRO A 657 -6.41 18.13 -21.25
N ILE A 658 -6.18 17.72 -20.01
CA ILE A 658 -5.68 16.37 -19.67
C ILE A 658 -6.75 15.28 -19.87
N PHE A 659 -8.02 15.68 -19.91
CA PHE A 659 -9.15 14.82 -20.20
C PHE A 659 -9.42 14.80 -21.71
N PRO A 660 -9.62 13.61 -22.31
CA PRO A 660 -10.01 13.53 -23.72
C PRO A 660 -11.32 14.30 -23.92
N ARG A 661 -11.30 15.28 -24.82
CA ARG A 661 -12.52 15.99 -25.22
C ARG A 661 -13.16 15.24 -26.40
N PRO A 662 -14.49 14.99 -26.34
CA PRO A 662 -15.19 14.23 -27.39
C PRO A 662 -15.21 14.93 -28.76
N ASP A 663 -14.80 16.20 -28.85
CA ASP A 663 -14.82 17.02 -30.06
C ASP A 663 -13.48 17.07 -30.83
N MET A 664 -12.40 16.50 -30.28
CA MET A 664 -11.04 16.61 -30.84
C MET A 664 -10.54 15.33 -31.54
N SER A 665 -11.39 14.33 -31.76
CA SER A 665 -11.07 13.06 -32.43
C SER A 665 -11.48 13.06 -33.92
N GLN A 666 -11.07 14.09 -34.67
CA GLN A 666 -11.15 14.11 -36.15
C GLN A 666 -9.79 13.88 -36.80
#